data_AF-A0A9P4H8X8-F1
#
_entry.id   AF-A0A9P4H8X8-F1
#
_cell.length_a   1.000
_cell.length_b   1.000
_cell.length_c   1.000
_cell.angle_alpha   90.00
_cell.angle_beta   90.00
_cell.angle_gamma   90.00
#
_symmetry.space_group_name_H-M   'P 1'
#
loop_
_entity.id
_entity.type
_entity.pdbx_description
1 polymer ?
#
loop_
_entity_poly.entity_id
_entity_poly.type
_entity_poly.pdbx_seq_one_letter_code
_entity_poly.pdbx_strand_id
1 'polypeptide(L)'
;MASMRTIWHAAGVDVLDFAATATILAVKAKQRSLATVEQPHDEASDDSDSDFDEVDDWAASKQAAPLTTTSRDALINKFLDRLGELFSREKSSRKHGGQQGSKYVAALGWIRPSTTSPLTIILAKNEGLDDPDLRMRSQLQLWLRTVSLTGQYPRFASDLIWTGDNGLVVYSRGRLWYHISQITHLDHYGAMDINLNRFRKNVQRLAREFRLPKCVLKSKTAHKYMRATRLHVHAEVQVLVSLATNVDWHQRAHRYIGISKKPCFLCDQILQNYIMLSMQGAREPAFKARQTHGKIYPLWTLPRNNSVPNVVGIAMATAVNHAYYHVQRHLQHEVALRPAIAESSASITERTSMGGGFTTIRKQHLESRHLQGPSKVVQGREDPIILGRNIKTVRVALLPADGSPPKLVPIDFHALPEKSDRRLPQCGNDYVPNFHHYWGECQFERRFRILSLKRQVNEELDGEYRLYWNENYELPEDESVKVLIGIEKANLARRFWYGDAFVVRFSEQPTTFGYDVQDTPLAIFEGGFLKNLFQNMWETQFLEEKLADNCHFEAHKEKIEADKDIIFERMTPVEQAVLSRMPPGTLEYLAIVACDDGAIGDSSIVDNPDDPSMKIITTLQRRTALESLDWHGFHSSQL
;
A
#
# COMPACT_ATOMS: atom_id res chain seq x y z
N MET A 1 6.75 8.30 19.04
CA MET A 1 5.67 8.15 18.05
C MET A 1 5.93 9.12 16.90
N ALA A 2 6.36 8.62 15.73
CA ALA A 2 6.55 9.45 14.55
C ALA A 2 5.20 10.01 14.09
N SER A 3 5.10 11.33 13.89
CA SER A 3 3.90 11.96 13.32
C SER A 3 3.58 11.30 11.98
N MET A 4 2.43 10.62 11.87
CA MET A 4 1.98 10.01 10.62
C MET A 4 1.90 11.09 9.54
N ARG A 5 2.76 10.98 8.52
CA ARG A 5 2.79 11.91 7.37
C ARG A 5 1.50 11.76 6.57
N THR A 6 0.84 12.88 6.26
CA THR A 6 -0.39 12.90 5.45
C THR A 6 -0.06 12.75 3.95
N ILE A 7 -1.06 12.38 3.13
CA ILE A 7 -0.93 12.31 1.66
C ILE A 7 -0.40 13.64 1.08
N TRP A 8 -0.86 14.77 1.63
CA TRP A 8 -0.41 16.10 1.22
C TRP A 8 1.10 16.29 1.44
N HIS A 9 1.62 15.82 2.58
CA HIS A 9 3.05 15.86 2.86
C HIS A 9 3.84 14.97 1.90
N ALA A 10 3.38 13.72 1.67
CA ALA A 10 4.02 12.81 0.72
C ALA A 10 4.03 13.39 -0.71
N ALA A 11 2.92 13.99 -1.15
CA ALA A 11 2.81 14.67 -2.44
C ALA A 11 3.72 15.90 -2.56
N GLY A 12 4.19 16.45 -1.43
CA GLY A 12 4.94 17.71 -1.39
C GLY A 12 4.07 18.92 -1.74
N VAL A 13 2.77 18.85 -1.45
CA VAL A 13 1.78 19.88 -1.79
C VAL A 13 1.09 20.35 -0.51
N ASP A 14 1.18 21.65 -0.22
CA ASP A 14 0.41 22.25 0.88
C ASP A 14 -1.08 22.31 0.50
N VAL A 15 -1.93 21.81 1.39
CA VAL A 15 -3.38 21.71 1.16
C VAL A 15 -4.02 23.07 0.87
N LEU A 16 -3.54 24.15 1.50
CA LEU A 16 -4.06 25.50 1.28
C LEU A 16 -3.54 26.09 -0.03
N ASP A 17 -2.31 25.79 -0.43
CA ASP A 17 -1.79 26.14 -1.75
C ASP A 17 -2.55 25.42 -2.87
N PHE A 18 -2.84 24.13 -2.72
CA PHE A 18 -3.69 23.40 -3.68
C PHE A 18 -5.07 24.05 -3.80
N ALA A 19 -5.75 24.25 -2.67
CA ALA A 19 -7.08 24.86 -2.63
C ALA A 19 -7.06 26.29 -3.20
N ALA A 20 -6.02 27.07 -2.93
CA ALA A 20 -5.86 28.43 -3.45
C ALA A 20 -5.65 28.42 -4.97
N THR A 21 -4.82 27.52 -5.47
CA THR A 21 -4.53 27.36 -6.91
C THR A 21 -5.79 26.93 -7.67
N ALA A 22 -6.53 25.94 -7.16
CA ALA A 22 -7.83 25.53 -7.70
C ALA A 22 -8.85 26.68 -7.69
N THR A 23 -8.85 27.50 -6.62
CA THR A 23 -9.74 28.66 -6.51
C THR A 23 -9.43 29.71 -7.55
N ILE A 24 -8.14 30.01 -7.76
CA ILE A 24 -7.70 30.97 -8.78
C ILE A 24 -8.12 30.47 -10.17
N LEU A 25 -7.92 29.18 -10.47
CA LEU A 25 -8.29 28.62 -11.77
C LEU A 25 -9.80 28.64 -11.98
N ALA A 26 -10.59 28.33 -10.95
CA ALA A 26 -12.06 28.40 -11.00
C ALA A 26 -12.56 29.84 -11.25
N VAL A 27 -11.89 30.86 -10.70
CA VAL A 27 -12.20 32.27 -10.95
C VAL A 27 -11.77 32.68 -12.37
N LYS A 28 -10.56 32.29 -12.82
CA LYS A 28 -10.05 32.55 -14.19
C LYS A 28 -10.98 31.93 -15.25
N ALA A 29 -11.43 30.71 -15.03
CA ALA A 29 -12.36 29.99 -15.91
C ALA A 29 -13.80 30.55 -15.86
N LYS A 30 -14.11 31.50 -14.96
CA LYS A 30 -15.46 32.07 -14.78
C LYS A 30 -16.55 30.99 -14.63
N GLN A 31 -16.22 29.87 -13.97
CA GLN A 31 -17.12 28.71 -13.80
C GLN A 31 -17.53 27.99 -15.09
N ARG A 32 -16.83 28.23 -16.21
CA ARG A 32 -16.95 27.43 -17.43
C ARG A 32 -16.19 26.11 -17.29
N SER A 33 -16.55 25.14 -18.12
CA SER A 33 -15.85 23.86 -18.18
C SER A 33 -14.52 24.03 -18.90
N LEU A 34 -13.46 23.43 -18.35
CA LEU A 34 -12.21 23.25 -19.07
C LEU A 34 -12.45 22.29 -20.23
N ALA A 35 -11.94 22.62 -21.42
CA ALA A 35 -11.73 21.61 -22.43
C ALA A 35 -10.72 20.62 -21.84
N THR A 36 -11.14 19.39 -21.61
CA THR A 36 -10.18 18.31 -21.48
C THR A 36 -9.39 18.31 -22.78
N VAL A 37 -8.06 18.36 -22.70
CA VAL A 37 -7.23 18.09 -23.87
C VAL A 37 -7.63 16.67 -24.28
N GLU A 38 -8.45 16.56 -25.33
CA GLU A 38 -8.68 15.27 -25.97
C GLU A 38 -7.27 14.77 -26.29
N GLN A 39 -6.84 13.73 -25.58
CA GLN A 39 -5.66 13.01 -26.02
C GLN A 39 -5.98 12.59 -27.46
N PRO A 40 -5.11 12.91 -28.43
CA PRO A 40 -5.38 12.60 -29.82
C PRO A 40 -5.51 11.09 -29.93
N HIS A 41 -6.76 10.63 -29.99
CA HIS A 41 -7.10 9.34 -30.55
C HIS A 41 -7.21 9.60 -32.04
N ASP A 42 -6.21 9.15 -32.79
CA ASP A 42 -6.18 9.18 -34.25
C ASP A 42 -7.34 8.31 -34.78
N GLU A 43 -8.53 8.88 -34.92
CA GLU A 43 -9.59 8.31 -35.74
C GLU A 43 -9.72 9.20 -36.98
N ALA A 44 -9.32 8.63 -38.12
CA ALA A 44 -9.40 9.26 -39.43
C ALA A 44 -10.86 9.67 -39.72
N SER A 45 -11.03 10.91 -40.16
CA SER A 45 -12.29 11.49 -40.60
C SER A 45 -12.87 10.70 -41.77
N ASP A 46 -14.07 10.16 -41.59
CA ASP A 46 -14.96 9.84 -42.71
C ASP A 46 -16.12 10.82 -42.64
N ASP A 47 -16.09 11.78 -43.57
CA ASP A 47 -17.11 12.80 -43.77
C ASP A 47 -18.41 12.14 -44.22
N SER A 48 -19.39 12.08 -43.32
CA SER A 48 -20.78 11.86 -43.68
C SER A 48 -21.65 12.90 -42.98
N ASP A 49 -21.92 13.98 -43.69
CA ASP A 49 -23.00 14.92 -43.41
C ASP A 49 -24.31 14.15 -43.18
N SER A 50 -24.83 14.23 -41.95
CA SER A 50 -26.25 13.99 -41.72
C SER A 50 -26.77 15.00 -40.71
N ASP A 51 -27.42 16.02 -41.25
CA ASP A 51 -28.35 16.89 -40.54
C ASP A 51 -29.41 16.02 -39.85
N PHE A 52 -29.33 15.90 -38.53
CA PHE A 52 -30.45 15.50 -37.70
C PHE A 52 -30.53 16.43 -36.49
N ASP A 53 -31.40 17.43 -36.62
CA ASP A 53 -32.00 18.16 -35.51
C ASP A 53 -32.79 17.18 -34.62
N GLU A 54 -32.12 16.55 -33.63
CA GLU A 54 -32.81 15.76 -32.61
C GLU A 54 -33.24 16.67 -31.45
N VAL A 55 -34.53 16.99 -31.48
CA VAL A 55 -35.31 17.70 -30.48
C VAL A 55 -35.10 17.08 -29.09
N ASP A 56 -34.91 17.95 -28.10
CA ASP A 56 -34.66 17.70 -26.69
C ASP A 56 -35.85 16.94 -26.03
N ASP A 57 -35.88 15.61 -26.17
CA ASP A 57 -36.99 14.76 -25.72
C ASP A 57 -36.82 14.33 -24.26
N TRP A 58 -37.29 15.17 -23.34
CA TRP A 58 -37.10 15.05 -21.88
C TRP A 58 -38.04 14.05 -21.18
N ALA A 59 -38.80 13.21 -21.89
CA ALA A 59 -39.78 12.34 -21.24
C ALA A 59 -40.14 11.05 -22.02
N ALA A 60 -39.16 10.18 -22.30
CA ALA A 60 -39.47 8.78 -22.56
C ALA A 60 -38.33 7.88 -22.12
N SER A 61 -38.63 6.96 -21.20
CA SER A 61 -37.84 5.76 -20.94
C SER A 61 -37.71 4.99 -22.26
N LYS A 62 -36.64 5.23 -23.05
CA LYS A 62 -36.24 4.32 -24.13
C LYS A 62 -36.23 2.91 -23.51
N GLN A 63 -37.03 1.99 -24.07
CA GLN A 63 -37.10 0.60 -23.60
C GLN A 63 -35.69 0.10 -23.36
N ALA A 64 -35.40 -0.30 -22.12
CA ALA A 64 -34.10 -0.85 -21.77
C ALA A 64 -33.82 -2.00 -22.75
N ALA A 65 -32.69 -1.93 -23.45
CA ALA A 65 -32.24 -3.03 -24.31
C ALA A 65 -32.33 -4.35 -23.53
N PRO A 66 -32.70 -5.47 -24.17
CA PRO A 66 -32.81 -6.75 -23.50
C PRO A 66 -31.56 -7.01 -22.67
N LEU A 67 -31.76 -7.29 -21.36
CA LEU A 67 -30.68 -7.50 -20.37
C LEU A 67 -29.66 -8.56 -20.81
N THR A 68 -30.04 -9.43 -21.75
CA THR A 68 -29.23 -10.49 -22.35
C THR A 68 -28.07 -9.99 -23.21
N THR A 69 -28.11 -8.74 -23.71
CA THR A 69 -27.07 -8.17 -24.59
C THR A 69 -26.08 -7.25 -23.87
N THR A 70 -26.39 -6.83 -22.65
CA THR A 70 -25.53 -5.91 -21.89
C THR A 70 -24.56 -6.71 -21.02
N SER A 71 -23.27 -6.40 -21.09
CA SER A 71 -22.27 -7.07 -20.26
C SER A 71 -22.56 -6.86 -18.77
N ARG A 72 -22.16 -7.84 -17.94
CA ARG A 72 -22.32 -7.78 -16.48
C ARG A 72 -21.72 -6.50 -15.89
N ASP A 73 -20.53 -6.11 -16.35
CA ASP A 73 -19.85 -4.90 -15.87
C ASP A 73 -20.62 -3.63 -16.26
N ALA A 74 -21.19 -3.56 -17.47
CA ALA A 74 -22.04 -2.44 -17.87
C ALA A 74 -23.33 -2.36 -17.04
N LEU A 75 -23.90 -3.49 -16.62
CA LEU A 75 -25.03 -3.53 -15.70
C LEU A 75 -24.63 -3.05 -14.30
N ILE A 76 -23.47 -3.45 -13.78
CA ILE A 76 -22.95 -2.96 -12.49
C ILE A 76 -22.74 -1.44 -12.54
N ASN A 77 -22.13 -0.91 -13.60
CA ASN A 77 -21.92 0.54 -13.78
C ASN A 77 -23.25 1.31 -13.74
N LYS A 78 -24.23 0.85 -14.54
CA LYS A 78 -25.57 1.45 -14.57
C LYS A 78 -26.24 1.38 -13.20
N PHE A 79 -26.13 0.25 -12.51
CA PHE A 79 -26.70 0.08 -11.17
C PHE A 79 -26.08 1.05 -10.16
N LEU A 80 -24.75 1.18 -10.13
CA LEU A 80 -24.05 2.10 -9.23
C LEU A 80 -24.42 3.56 -9.50
N ASP A 81 -24.52 3.97 -10.78
CA ASP A 81 -24.95 5.33 -11.13
C ASP A 81 -26.39 5.61 -10.67
N ARG A 82 -27.32 4.65 -10.85
CA ARG A 82 -28.71 4.81 -10.41
C ARG A 82 -28.85 4.86 -8.90
N LEU A 83 -28.05 4.09 -8.16
CA LEU A 83 -27.97 4.22 -6.71
C LEU A 83 -27.42 5.59 -6.29
N GLY A 84 -26.40 6.10 -6.99
CA GLY A 84 -25.88 7.44 -6.76
C GLY A 84 -26.96 8.49 -6.93
N GLU A 85 -27.71 8.39 -8.02
CA GLU A 85 -28.84 9.28 -8.28
C GLU A 85 -29.93 9.21 -7.21
N LEU A 86 -30.22 8.00 -6.68
CA LEU A 86 -31.19 7.80 -5.60
C LEU A 86 -30.73 8.49 -4.31
N PHE A 87 -29.50 8.24 -3.87
CA PHE A 87 -28.96 8.81 -2.61
C PHE A 87 -28.59 10.30 -2.73
N SER A 88 -28.56 10.84 -3.95
CA SER A 88 -28.63 12.29 -4.23
C SER A 88 -30.05 12.83 -4.03
N ARG A 89 -30.60 12.60 -2.84
CA ARG A 89 -31.99 12.87 -2.44
C ARG A 89 -32.45 14.30 -2.72
N GLU A 90 -31.57 15.28 -2.58
CA GLU A 90 -31.90 16.69 -2.73
C GLU A 90 -31.26 17.27 -4.00
N LYS A 91 -31.92 18.25 -4.61
CA LYS A 91 -31.35 19.09 -5.67
C LYS A 91 -31.22 20.51 -5.13
N SER A 92 -30.15 21.22 -5.46
CA SER A 92 -29.95 22.60 -5.01
C SER A 92 -30.65 23.60 -5.93
N SER A 93 -31.37 24.57 -5.36
CA SER A 93 -32.10 25.58 -6.14
C SER A 93 -31.21 26.78 -6.42
N ARG A 94 -31.34 27.38 -7.60
CA ARG A 94 -30.47 28.51 -8.03
C ARG A 94 -30.72 29.82 -7.26
N LYS A 95 -31.70 29.89 -6.34
CA LYS A 95 -32.28 31.16 -5.86
C LYS A 95 -31.43 32.01 -4.90
N HIS A 96 -30.22 31.61 -4.52
CA HIS A 96 -29.30 32.48 -3.76
C HIS A 96 -27.99 32.76 -4.47
N GLY A 97 -28.06 33.35 -5.67
CA GLY A 97 -26.95 34.09 -6.31
C GLY A 97 -25.58 33.41 -6.29
N GLY A 98 -25.57 32.09 -6.17
CA GLY A 98 -24.50 31.40 -5.49
C GLY A 98 -24.66 29.93 -5.74
N GLN A 99 -23.93 29.46 -6.75
CA GLN A 99 -23.83 28.06 -7.15
C GLN A 99 -23.67 27.14 -5.92
N GLN A 100 -24.73 26.41 -5.56
CA GLN A 100 -24.76 25.37 -4.53
C GLN A 100 -24.86 23.97 -5.17
N GLY A 101 -24.39 23.81 -6.41
CA GLY A 101 -24.55 22.59 -7.22
C GLY A 101 -23.93 21.33 -6.61
N SER A 102 -22.88 21.45 -5.79
CA SER A 102 -22.10 20.30 -5.32
C SER A 102 -22.62 19.62 -4.05
N LYS A 103 -23.58 20.18 -3.31
CA LYS A 103 -23.92 19.69 -1.96
C LYS A 103 -24.50 18.26 -1.93
N TYR A 104 -25.20 17.87 -2.99
CA TYR A 104 -25.97 16.62 -2.99
C TYR A 104 -25.38 15.51 -3.85
N VAL A 105 -24.07 15.57 -4.11
CA VAL A 105 -23.41 14.50 -4.87
C VAL A 105 -23.25 13.26 -3.99
N ALA A 106 -23.60 12.11 -4.55
CA ALA A 106 -23.37 10.81 -3.96
C ALA A 106 -22.49 9.98 -4.90
N ALA A 107 -21.59 9.18 -4.33
CA ALA A 107 -20.73 8.25 -5.05
C ALA A 107 -20.79 6.88 -4.40
N LEU A 108 -20.63 5.82 -5.21
CA LEU A 108 -20.68 4.43 -4.77
C LEU A 108 -19.56 3.59 -5.36
N GLY A 109 -19.09 2.64 -4.57
CA GLY A 109 -18.13 1.61 -4.99
C GLY A 109 -18.72 0.22 -4.75
N TRP A 110 -18.47 -0.72 -5.68
CA TRP A 110 -18.90 -2.12 -5.58
C TRP A 110 -17.71 -2.99 -5.20
N ILE A 111 -17.84 -3.80 -4.14
CA ILE A 111 -16.83 -4.76 -3.69
C ILE A 111 -17.39 -6.16 -3.89
N ARG A 112 -16.82 -6.94 -4.82
CA ARG A 112 -17.27 -8.30 -5.13
C ARG A 112 -17.17 -9.21 -3.90
N PRO A 113 -18.09 -10.16 -3.67
CA PRO A 113 -17.99 -11.09 -2.54
C PRO A 113 -16.72 -11.96 -2.62
N SER A 114 -16.26 -12.44 -1.46
CA SER A 114 -15.24 -13.50 -1.31
C SER A 114 -15.82 -14.65 -0.49
N THR A 115 -15.01 -15.69 -0.25
CA THR A 115 -15.37 -16.81 0.64
C THR A 115 -15.68 -16.36 2.07
N THR A 116 -15.05 -15.28 2.52
CA THR A 116 -15.15 -14.76 3.90
C THR A 116 -15.95 -13.47 4.01
N SER A 117 -16.21 -12.78 2.90
CA SER A 117 -16.85 -11.46 2.91
C SER A 117 -18.00 -11.37 1.92
N PRO A 118 -19.17 -10.84 2.32
CA PRO A 118 -20.30 -10.67 1.42
C PRO A 118 -20.06 -9.56 0.39
N LEU A 119 -20.94 -9.52 -0.61
CA LEU A 119 -21.06 -8.38 -1.52
C LEU A 119 -21.25 -7.10 -0.69
N THR A 120 -20.40 -6.10 -0.92
CA THR A 120 -20.45 -4.84 -0.18
C THR A 120 -20.52 -3.67 -1.16
N ILE A 121 -21.38 -2.69 -0.87
CA ILE A 121 -21.46 -1.44 -1.63
C ILE A 121 -21.12 -0.30 -0.66
N ILE A 122 -20.08 0.47 -0.99
CA ILE A 122 -19.74 1.69 -0.26
C ILE A 122 -20.57 2.82 -0.82
N LEU A 123 -21.07 3.70 0.04
CA LEU A 123 -21.79 4.91 -0.31
C LEU A 123 -21.18 6.11 0.42
N ALA A 124 -20.90 7.19 -0.31
CA ALA A 124 -20.50 8.47 0.27
C ALA A 124 -21.35 9.62 -0.30
N LYS A 125 -21.54 10.67 0.49
CA LYS A 125 -22.18 11.93 0.10
C LYS A 125 -21.31 13.11 0.53
N ASN A 126 -21.33 14.20 -0.24
CA ASN A 126 -20.51 15.39 0.07
C ASN A 126 -20.76 15.96 1.47
N GLU A 127 -22.03 15.95 1.93
CA GLU A 127 -22.43 16.44 3.26
C GLU A 127 -22.55 15.31 4.31
N GLY A 128 -22.12 14.09 3.98
CA GLY A 128 -22.34 12.92 4.81
C GLY A 128 -23.73 12.30 4.64
N LEU A 129 -23.96 11.18 5.35
CA LEU A 129 -25.24 10.48 5.40
C LEU A 129 -26.04 10.95 6.62
N ASP A 130 -27.29 11.34 6.41
CA ASP A 130 -28.23 11.69 7.48
C ASP A 130 -29.14 10.50 7.87
N ASP A 131 -29.96 10.66 8.91
CA ASP A 131 -30.81 9.57 9.40
C ASP A 131 -31.78 9.01 8.34
N PRO A 132 -32.44 9.83 7.50
CA PRO A 132 -33.24 9.28 6.40
C PRO A 132 -32.40 8.51 5.38
N ASP A 133 -31.17 8.93 5.06
CA ASP A 133 -30.27 8.15 4.20
C ASP A 133 -29.97 6.76 4.79
N LEU A 134 -29.70 6.71 6.10
CA LEU A 134 -29.42 5.45 6.81
C LEU A 134 -30.64 4.52 6.84
N ARG A 135 -31.85 5.07 7.02
CA ARG A 135 -33.10 4.28 6.94
C ARG A 135 -33.34 3.73 5.54
N MET A 136 -33.22 4.57 4.51
CA MET A 136 -33.38 4.15 3.13
C MET A 136 -32.37 3.06 2.74
N ARG A 137 -31.10 3.21 3.15
CA ARG A 137 -30.07 2.18 2.97
C ARG A 137 -30.50 0.82 3.54
N SER A 138 -30.98 0.80 4.78
CA SER A 138 -31.39 -0.44 5.46
C SER A 138 -32.59 -1.09 4.76
N GLN A 139 -33.57 -0.31 4.31
CA GLN A 139 -34.72 -0.82 3.56
C GLN A 139 -34.32 -1.37 2.19
N LEU A 140 -33.49 -0.64 1.45
CA LEU A 140 -32.98 -1.06 0.15
C LEU A 140 -32.15 -2.34 0.26
N GLN A 141 -31.33 -2.47 1.30
CA GLN A 141 -30.56 -3.69 1.57
C GLN A 141 -31.48 -4.90 1.81
N LEU A 142 -32.53 -4.73 2.64
CA LEU A 142 -33.51 -5.79 2.87
C LEU A 142 -34.21 -6.20 1.57
N TRP A 143 -34.65 -5.21 0.80
CA TRP A 143 -35.34 -5.43 -0.47
C TRP A 143 -34.47 -6.17 -1.49
N LEU A 144 -33.23 -5.74 -1.70
CA LEU A 144 -32.28 -6.40 -2.60
C LEU A 144 -32.00 -7.85 -2.17
N ARG A 145 -31.91 -8.11 -0.86
CA ARG A 145 -31.76 -9.48 -0.34
C ARG A 145 -32.98 -10.32 -0.64
N THR A 146 -34.19 -9.81 -0.39
CA THR A 146 -35.43 -10.52 -0.72
C THR A 146 -35.49 -10.87 -2.20
N VAL A 147 -35.24 -9.91 -3.10
CA VAL A 147 -35.23 -10.15 -4.55
C VAL A 147 -34.17 -11.20 -4.93
N SER A 148 -32.98 -11.14 -4.33
CA SER A 148 -31.92 -12.12 -4.61
C SER A 148 -32.26 -13.54 -4.15
N LEU A 149 -32.99 -13.69 -3.03
CA LEU A 149 -33.34 -14.98 -2.45
C LEU A 149 -34.55 -15.61 -3.15
N THR A 150 -35.54 -14.79 -3.53
CA THR A 150 -36.81 -15.29 -4.09
C THR A 150 -36.82 -15.29 -5.61
N GLY A 151 -35.95 -14.52 -6.27
CA GLY A 151 -36.02 -14.25 -7.71
C GLY A 151 -37.27 -13.44 -8.12
N GLN A 152 -38.06 -12.98 -7.15
CA GLN A 152 -39.31 -12.26 -7.37
C GLN A 152 -39.20 -10.84 -6.83
N TYR A 153 -39.73 -9.87 -7.58
CA TYR A 153 -39.90 -8.52 -7.08
C TYR A 153 -41.25 -8.40 -6.36
N PRO A 154 -41.30 -7.81 -5.15
CA PRO A 154 -42.57 -7.55 -4.49
C PRO A 154 -43.45 -6.62 -5.33
N ARG A 155 -44.78 -6.79 -5.27
CA ARG A 155 -45.71 -5.93 -6.02
C ARG A 155 -45.63 -4.49 -5.49
N PHE A 156 -45.50 -3.53 -6.40
CA PHE A 156 -45.32 -2.10 -6.10
C PHE A 156 -46.33 -1.54 -5.07
N ALA A 157 -47.61 -1.90 -5.19
CA ALA A 157 -48.67 -1.36 -4.32
C ALA A 157 -48.59 -1.86 -2.86
N SER A 158 -47.96 -3.00 -2.62
CA SER A 158 -47.85 -3.63 -1.28
C SER A 158 -46.47 -3.51 -0.66
N ASP A 159 -45.50 -2.98 -1.40
CA ASP A 159 -44.10 -3.00 -0.99
C ASP A 159 -43.73 -1.71 -0.25
N LEU A 160 -43.43 -1.89 1.04
CA LEU A 160 -43.09 -0.83 1.97
C LEU A 160 -41.88 -0.01 1.54
N ILE A 161 -40.99 -0.56 0.68
CA ILE A 161 -39.89 0.24 0.13
C ILE A 161 -40.38 1.36 -0.79
N TRP A 162 -41.55 1.23 -1.43
CA TRP A 162 -42.08 2.26 -2.33
C TRP A 162 -43.01 3.21 -1.59
N THR A 163 -43.95 2.65 -0.82
CA THR A 163 -45.11 3.38 -0.28
C THR A 163 -45.08 3.60 1.22
N GLY A 164 -44.17 2.95 1.96
CA GLY A 164 -44.08 3.09 3.41
C GLY A 164 -43.69 4.51 3.86
N ASP A 165 -43.85 4.80 5.14
CA ASP A 165 -43.56 6.13 5.74
C ASP A 165 -42.09 6.56 5.59
N ASN A 166 -41.20 5.62 5.28
CA ASN A 166 -39.80 5.88 4.93
C ASN A 166 -39.43 5.38 3.52
N GLY A 167 -40.43 5.00 2.71
CA GLY A 167 -40.26 4.45 1.37
C GLY A 167 -39.75 5.48 0.37
N LEU A 168 -39.45 5.03 -0.84
CA LEU A 168 -38.76 5.75 -1.91
C LEU A 168 -39.47 7.05 -2.29
N VAL A 169 -40.81 7.05 -2.25
CA VAL A 169 -41.62 8.25 -2.52
C VAL A 169 -41.40 9.31 -1.44
N VAL A 170 -41.44 8.91 -0.17
CA VAL A 170 -41.21 9.83 0.98
C VAL A 170 -39.75 10.27 1.04
N TYR A 171 -38.81 9.36 0.80
CA TYR A 171 -37.39 9.67 0.75
C TYR A 171 -37.07 10.64 -0.40
N SER A 172 -37.60 10.38 -1.60
CA SER A 172 -37.43 11.26 -2.76
C SER A 172 -38.30 12.53 -2.70
N ARG A 173 -39.11 12.68 -1.65
CA ARG A 173 -40.04 13.80 -1.48
C ARG A 173 -39.30 15.12 -1.46
N GLY A 174 -38.07 15.20 -0.97
CA GLY A 174 -37.23 16.41 -1.05
C GLY A 174 -36.88 16.82 -2.50
N ARG A 175 -36.66 15.85 -3.40
CA ARG A 175 -36.42 16.08 -4.83
C ARG A 175 -37.68 16.44 -5.59
N LEU A 176 -38.78 15.76 -5.27
CA LEU A 176 -40.12 16.08 -5.78
C LEU A 176 -40.52 17.48 -5.32
N TRP A 177 -40.37 17.76 -4.03
CA TRP A 177 -40.55 19.07 -3.46
C TRP A 177 -39.60 20.08 -4.06
N TYR A 178 -38.36 19.76 -4.41
CA TYR A 178 -37.47 20.69 -5.15
C TYR A 178 -38.07 21.13 -6.49
N HIS A 179 -38.62 20.17 -7.24
CA HIS A 179 -39.30 20.47 -8.49
C HIS A 179 -40.56 21.32 -8.25
N ILE A 180 -41.26 21.08 -7.14
CA ILE A 180 -42.42 21.86 -6.69
C ILE A 180 -42.02 23.21 -6.05
N SER A 181 -40.85 23.31 -5.42
CA SER A 181 -40.32 24.42 -4.61
C SER A 181 -39.42 25.37 -5.40
N GLN A 182 -39.37 25.19 -6.72
CA GLN A 182 -39.26 26.33 -7.64
C GLN A 182 -40.28 27.45 -7.29
N ILE A 183 -41.30 27.15 -6.46
CA ILE A 183 -42.29 28.09 -5.91
C ILE A 183 -41.89 28.79 -4.57
N THR A 184 -41.11 28.25 -3.61
CA THR A 184 -40.77 28.99 -2.34
C THR A 184 -39.62 28.37 -1.49
N HIS A 185 -38.88 29.22 -0.73
CA HIS A 185 -37.57 29.02 -0.02
C HIS A 185 -37.63 28.22 1.33
N LEU A 186 -36.58 27.58 1.92
CA LEU A 186 -35.29 28.04 2.53
C LEU A 186 -34.31 26.86 2.97
N ASP A 187 -33.01 27.21 3.18
CA ASP A 187 -31.89 26.77 4.11
C ASP A 187 -31.17 25.37 4.22
N HIS A 188 -29.90 25.38 4.74
CA HIS A 188 -28.84 24.32 4.64
C HIS A 188 -27.68 24.31 5.70
N TYR A 189 -26.91 23.18 5.89
CA TYR A 189 -25.67 23.01 6.72
C TYR A 189 -24.59 22.02 6.16
N GLY A 190 -23.32 22.12 6.67
CA GLY A 190 -22.18 21.15 6.64
C GLY A 190 -20.83 21.63 6.01
N ALA A 191 -19.63 21.55 6.67
CA ALA A 191 -18.23 21.61 6.09
C ALA A 191 -17.05 21.78 7.13
N MET A 192 -15.77 21.72 6.69
CA MET A 192 -14.52 21.78 7.51
C MET A 192 -13.84 23.15 7.62
N ASP A 193 -13.45 23.64 8.80
CA ASP A 193 -12.88 25.00 8.96
C ASP A 193 -11.43 25.23 8.44
N ILE A 194 -11.18 26.43 7.90
CA ILE A 194 -9.94 26.93 7.26
C ILE A 194 -9.41 28.13 8.04
N ASN A 195 -8.08 28.24 8.19
CA ASN A 195 -7.43 29.50 8.53
C ASN A 195 -7.52 30.50 7.37
N LEU A 196 -8.58 31.33 7.40
CA LEU A 196 -8.91 32.30 6.35
C LEU A 196 -7.74 33.23 5.98
N ASN A 197 -6.96 33.67 6.98
CA ASN A 197 -5.88 34.61 6.75
C ASN A 197 -4.75 33.98 5.94
N ARG A 198 -4.36 32.74 6.27
CA ARG A 198 -3.35 31.99 5.51
C ARG A 198 -3.84 31.70 4.09
N PHE A 199 -5.07 31.23 3.94
CA PHE A 199 -5.66 30.96 2.63
C PHE A 199 -5.69 32.20 1.72
N ARG A 200 -6.12 33.37 2.24
CA ARG A 200 -6.13 34.63 1.48
C ARG A 200 -4.73 35.06 1.06
N LYS A 201 -3.74 34.96 1.95
CA LYS A 201 -2.34 35.26 1.63
C LYS A 201 -1.83 34.36 0.51
N ASN A 202 -2.17 33.07 0.52
CA ASN A 202 -1.79 32.13 -0.55
C ASN A 202 -2.44 32.50 -1.89
N VAL A 203 -3.76 32.80 -1.90
CA VAL A 203 -4.45 33.26 -3.12
C VAL A 203 -3.81 34.52 -3.70
N GLN A 204 -3.48 35.50 -2.86
CA GLN A 204 -2.82 36.75 -3.30
C GLN A 204 -1.38 36.54 -3.76
N ARG A 205 -0.63 35.65 -3.11
CA ARG A 205 0.73 35.26 -3.51
C ARG A 205 0.71 34.62 -4.89
N LEU A 206 -0.08 33.56 -5.07
CA LEU A 206 -0.17 32.80 -6.32
C LEU A 206 -0.71 33.65 -7.47
N ALA A 207 -1.68 34.54 -7.24
CA ALA A 207 -2.16 35.43 -8.29
C ALA A 207 -1.07 36.39 -8.81
N ARG A 208 -0.14 36.83 -7.95
CA ARG A 208 1.03 37.62 -8.37
C ARG A 208 2.04 36.77 -9.12
N GLU A 209 2.30 35.57 -8.63
CA GLU A 209 3.21 34.59 -9.24
C GLU A 209 2.80 34.25 -10.68
N PHE A 210 1.51 33.96 -10.90
CA PHE A 210 0.95 33.70 -12.23
C PHE A 210 0.55 34.96 -13.01
N ARG A 211 0.97 36.16 -12.56
CA ARG A 211 0.76 37.45 -13.23
C ARG A 211 -0.70 37.72 -13.63
N LEU A 212 -1.66 37.32 -12.78
CA LEU A 212 -3.07 37.49 -13.10
C LEU A 212 -3.51 38.96 -12.98
N PRO A 213 -4.43 39.43 -13.84
CA PRO A 213 -4.95 40.78 -13.75
C PRO A 213 -5.59 41.04 -12.37
N LYS A 214 -5.29 42.19 -11.76
CA LYS A 214 -5.80 42.57 -10.42
C LYS A 214 -7.34 42.54 -10.35
N CYS A 215 -8.04 42.71 -11.46
CA CYS A 215 -9.51 42.66 -11.52
C CYS A 215 -10.09 41.26 -11.27
N VAL A 216 -9.33 40.18 -11.53
CA VAL A 216 -9.77 38.79 -11.35
C VAL A 216 -10.10 38.52 -9.87
N LEU A 217 -9.20 38.94 -8.97
CA LEU A 217 -9.41 38.82 -7.52
C LEU A 217 -10.45 39.81 -6.98
N LYS A 218 -10.73 40.90 -7.70
CA LYS A 218 -11.76 41.87 -7.31
C LYS A 218 -13.18 41.40 -7.62
N SER A 219 -13.34 40.30 -8.37
CA SER A 219 -14.66 39.76 -8.71
C SER A 219 -15.47 39.35 -7.46
N LYS A 220 -16.80 39.48 -7.53
CA LYS A 220 -17.70 39.01 -6.45
C LYS A 220 -17.48 37.53 -6.14
N THR A 221 -17.22 36.73 -7.17
CA THR A 221 -16.94 35.30 -7.09
C THR A 221 -15.64 35.01 -6.31
N ALA A 222 -14.55 35.71 -6.60
CA ALA A 222 -13.30 35.56 -5.85
C ALA A 222 -13.47 35.92 -4.37
N HIS A 223 -14.14 37.05 -4.08
CA HIS A 223 -14.44 37.45 -2.71
C HIS A 223 -15.26 36.40 -1.95
N LYS A 224 -16.24 35.78 -2.61
CA LYS A 224 -17.03 34.70 -2.03
C LYS A 224 -16.15 33.53 -1.58
N TYR A 225 -15.26 33.05 -2.45
CA TYR A 225 -14.39 31.92 -2.10
C TYR A 225 -13.31 32.29 -1.07
N MET A 226 -12.77 33.51 -1.14
CA MET A 226 -11.79 34.01 -0.14
C MET A 226 -12.40 34.24 1.25
N ARG A 227 -13.73 34.28 1.37
CA ARG A 227 -14.45 34.36 2.65
C ARG A 227 -14.97 33.00 3.11
N ALA A 228 -14.88 31.97 2.28
CA ALA A 228 -15.30 30.64 2.69
C ALA A 228 -14.40 30.15 3.81
N THR A 229 -15.02 29.86 4.94
CA THR A 229 -14.32 29.30 6.09
C THR A 229 -14.00 27.84 5.87
N ARG A 230 -14.39 27.20 4.76
CA ARG A 230 -14.39 25.74 4.70
C ARG A 230 -13.91 25.08 3.41
N LEU A 231 -13.21 23.95 3.56
CA LEU A 231 -12.85 23.05 2.46
C LEU A 231 -13.89 21.94 2.33
N HIS A 232 -14.04 21.44 1.11
CA HIS A 232 -15.02 20.43 0.75
C HIS A 232 -14.33 19.20 0.16
N VAL A 233 -14.71 18.02 0.66
CA VAL A 233 -14.29 16.74 0.10
C VAL A 233 -15.41 16.21 -0.77
N HIS A 234 -15.10 15.95 -2.03
CA HIS A 234 -16.06 15.39 -2.97
C HIS A 234 -16.26 13.88 -2.76
N ALA A 235 -17.46 13.38 -2.99
CA ALA A 235 -17.90 12.01 -2.69
C ALA A 235 -17.08 10.98 -3.48
N GLU A 236 -16.71 11.30 -4.72
CA GLU A 236 -15.85 10.48 -5.57
C GLU A 236 -14.52 10.16 -4.86
N VAL A 237 -13.93 11.18 -4.24
CA VAL A 237 -12.66 11.08 -3.50
C VAL A 237 -12.85 10.32 -2.20
N GLN A 238 -13.99 10.49 -1.52
CA GLN A 238 -14.30 9.74 -0.30
C GLN A 238 -14.41 8.24 -0.57
N VAL A 239 -15.09 7.85 -1.66
CA VAL A 239 -15.19 6.45 -2.10
C VAL A 239 -13.83 5.93 -2.52
N LEU A 240 -13.10 6.69 -3.35
CA LEU A 240 -11.76 6.30 -3.78
C LEU A 240 -10.85 6.03 -2.59
N VAL A 241 -10.74 6.95 -1.64
CA VAL A 241 -9.92 6.78 -0.43
C VAL A 241 -10.38 5.59 0.40
N SER A 242 -11.69 5.36 0.53
CA SER A 242 -12.21 4.20 1.29
C SER A 242 -11.91 2.85 0.62
N LEU A 243 -11.96 2.78 -0.71
CA LEU A 243 -11.57 1.60 -1.48
C LEU A 243 -10.06 1.38 -1.42
N ALA A 244 -9.30 2.47 -1.32
CA ALA A 244 -7.85 2.48 -1.32
C ALA A 244 -7.29 2.09 0.05
N THR A 245 -7.92 2.50 1.16
CA THR A 245 -7.42 2.21 2.52
C THR A 245 -7.56 0.76 2.96
N ASN A 246 -8.45 -0.02 2.32
CA ASN A 246 -8.67 -1.42 2.64
C ASN A 246 -8.14 -2.31 1.49
N VAL A 247 -7.02 -3.01 1.74
CA VAL A 247 -6.32 -3.82 0.73
C VAL A 247 -7.22 -4.91 0.13
N ASP A 248 -8.00 -5.60 0.96
CA ASP A 248 -8.93 -6.63 0.51
C ASP A 248 -10.06 -6.04 -0.35
N TRP A 249 -10.58 -4.88 0.04
CA TRP A 249 -11.58 -4.18 -0.77
C TRP A 249 -11.00 -3.72 -2.08
N HIS A 250 -9.78 -3.20 -2.08
CA HIS A 250 -9.10 -2.70 -3.27
C HIS A 250 -8.99 -3.78 -4.35
N GLN A 251 -8.59 -5.00 -3.97
CA GLN A 251 -8.45 -6.13 -4.89
C GLN A 251 -9.81 -6.62 -5.43
N ARG A 252 -10.85 -6.60 -4.59
CA ARG A 252 -12.20 -7.07 -4.97
C ARG A 252 -13.07 -5.99 -5.61
N ALA A 253 -12.65 -4.73 -5.56
CA ALA A 253 -13.43 -3.61 -6.05
C ALA A 253 -13.66 -3.72 -7.55
N HIS A 254 -14.89 -3.42 -7.96
CA HIS A 254 -15.19 -3.16 -9.36
C HIS A 254 -14.51 -1.84 -9.76
N ARG A 255 -13.82 -1.83 -10.90
CA ARG A 255 -13.00 -0.69 -11.38
C ARG A 255 -13.83 0.49 -11.91
N TYR A 256 -15.01 0.72 -11.33
CA TYR A 256 -15.90 1.83 -11.66
C TYR A 256 -16.52 2.40 -10.38
N ILE A 257 -16.45 3.72 -10.24
CA ILE A 257 -17.13 4.47 -9.18
C ILE A 257 -18.40 5.08 -9.79
N GLY A 258 -19.56 4.59 -9.37
CA GLY A 258 -20.83 5.16 -9.80
C GLY A 258 -21.12 6.45 -9.07
N ILE A 259 -21.62 7.45 -9.78
CA ILE A 259 -21.71 8.83 -9.29
C ILE A 259 -23.03 9.44 -9.70
N SER A 260 -23.67 10.22 -8.81
CA SER A 260 -24.97 10.85 -9.10
C SER A 260 -24.89 11.96 -10.14
N LYS A 261 -23.70 12.55 -10.30
CA LYS A 261 -23.35 13.60 -11.27
C LYS A 261 -22.02 13.26 -11.91
N LYS A 262 -21.76 13.78 -13.11
CA LYS A 262 -20.42 13.70 -13.74
C LYS A 262 -19.36 14.22 -12.76
N PRO A 263 -18.13 13.68 -12.75
CA PRO A 263 -17.11 14.12 -11.82
C PRO A 263 -16.64 15.53 -12.20
N CYS A 264 -16.21 16.30 -11.21
CA CYS A 264 -15.58 17.57 -11.48
C CYS A 264 -14.18 17.38 -12.10
N PHE A 265 -13.59 18.46 -12.62
CA PHE A 265 -12.24 18.38 -13.19
C PHE A 265 -11.22 17.80 -12.20
N LEU A 266 -11.23 18.24 -10.93
CA LEU A 266 -10.27 17.75 -9.94
C LEU A 266 -10.49 16.28 -9.58
N CYS A 267 -11.75 15.84 -9.39
CA CYS A 267 -12.06 14.44 -9.14
C CYS A 267 -11.62 13.55 -10.29
N ASP A 268 -11.88 13.99 -11.53
CA ASP A 268 -11.47 13.28 -12.74
C ASP A 268 -9.94 13.19 -12.83
N GLN A 269 -9.21 14.29 -12.63
CA GLN A 269 -7.75 14.26 -12.63
C GLN A 269 -7.18 13.31 -11.57
N ILE A 270 -7.77 13.28 -10.38
CA ILE A 270 -7.34 12.32 -9.34
C ILE A 270 -7.64 10.88 -9.78
N LEU A 271 -8.84 10.59 -10.31
CA LEU A 271 -9.21 9.24 -10.75
C LEU A 271 -8.31 8.74 -11.89
N GLN A 272 -8.05 9.58 -12.89
CA GLN A 272 -7.20 9.24 -14.04
C GLN A 272 -5.74 9.04 -13.67
N ASN A 273 -5.23 9.77 -12.67
CA ASN A 273 -3.82 9.67 -12.24
C ASN A 273 -3.63 8.74 -11.03
N TYR A 274 -4.71 8.20 -10.46
CA TYR A 274 -4.64 7.18 -9.42
C TYR A 274 -4.34 5.83 -10.08
N ILE A 275 -3.06 5.60 -10.34
CA ILE A 275 -2.53 4.39 -10.96
C ILE A 275 -2.07 3.47 -9.83
N MET A 276 -2.57 2.25 -9.82
CA MET A 276 -2.10 1.23 -8.89
C MET A 276 -0.72 0.75 -9.35
N LEU A 277 0.24 0.72 -8.43
CA LEU A 277 1.53 0.08 -8.68
C LEU A 277 1.28 -1.41 -8.92
N SER A 278 1.39 -1.83 -10.18
CA SER A 278 1.24 -3.21 -10.61
C SER A 278 2.54 -3.69 -11.25
N MET A 279 2.90 -4.94 -10.98
CA MET A 279 4.16 -5.55 -11.44
C MET A 279 4.09 -6.11 -12.87
N GLN A 280 2.91 -6.21 -13.50
CA GLN A 280 2.79 -6.92 -14.80
C GLN A 280 1.92 -6.22 -15.85
N GLY A 281 1.80 -4.89 -15.89
CA GLY A 281 0.91 -4.28 -16.88
C GLY A 281 1.14 -2.83 -17.27
N ALA A 282 0.32 -2.39 -18.23
CA ALA A 282 0.14 -1.00 -18.58
C ALA A 282 -0.33 -0.20 -17.36
N ARG A 283 0.22 1.00 -17.19
CA ARG A 283 -0.17 1.95 -16.14
C ARG A 283 -1.57 2.51 -16.46
N GLU A 284 -2.59 1.78 -16.03
CA GLU A 284 -3.98 2.19 -16.18
C GLU A 284 -4.55 2.78 -14.88
N PRO A 285 -5.52 3.71 -14.98
CA PRO A 285 -6.27 4.17 -13.83
C PRO A 285 -6.92 3.00 -13.07
N ALA A 286 -6.74 2.92 -11.76
CA ALA A 286 -7.28 1.81 -10.98
C ALA A 286 -8.82 1.84 -10.94
N PHE A 287 -9.41 3.03 -11.06
CA PHE A 287 -10.85 3.25 -11.10
C PHE A 287 -11.19 4.26 -12.18
N LYS A 288 -12.31 4.03 -12.87
CA LYS A 288 -12.92 5.01 -13.76
C LYS A 288 -14.27 5.48 -13.23
N ALA A 289 -14.79 6.55 -13.80
CA ALA A 289 -16.14 7.03 -13.59
C ALA A 289 -16.69 7.56 -14.91
N ARG A 290 -17.91 8.13 -14.92
CA ARG A 290 -18.43 8.83 -16.10
C ARG A 290 -17.52 9.99 -16.50
N GLN A 291 -17.55 10.35 -17.78
CA GLN A 291 -16.81 11.49 -18.32
C GLN A 291 -17.01 12.76 -17.47
N THR A 292 -15.92 13.49 -17.22
CA THR A 292 -15.93 14.75 -16.46
C THR A 292 -16.85 15.82 -17.07
N HIS A 293 -17.45 16.65 -16.22
CA HIS A 293 -18.13 17.87 -16.68
C HIS A 293 -17.15 19.07 -16.78
N GLY A 294 -15.86 18.88 -16.47
CA GLY A 294 -14.77 19.85 -16.69
C GLY A 294 -14.80 21.11 -15.82
N LYS A 295 -15.77 21.28 -14.94
CA LYS A 295 -15.85 22.46 -14.04
C LYS A 295 -14.99 22.22 -12.81
N ILE A 296 -14.30 23.27 -12.39
CA ILE A 296 -13.41 23.26 -11.24
C ILE A 296 -14.15 23.80 -10.03
N TYR A 297 -14.18 23.01 -8.96
CA TYR A 297 -14.69 23.46 -7.69
C TYR A 297 -13.56 24.06 -6.86
N PRO A 298 -13.71 25.30 -6.39
CA PRO A 298 -12.76 25.89 -5.46
C PRO A 298 -12.87 25.20 -4.09
N LEU A 299 -11.87 25.39 -3.23
CA LEU A 299 -11.88 24.88 -1.85
C LEU A 299 -11.96 23.35 -1.74
N TRP A 300 -11.56 22.62 -2.79
CA TRP A 300 -11.51 21.17 -2.82
C TRP A 300 -10.39 20.62 -1.93
N THR A 301 -10.61 19.47 -1.27
CA THR A 301 -9.59 18.77 -0.47
C THR A 301 -9.82 17.26 -0.38
N LEU A 302 -8.92 16.55 0.31
CA LEU A 302 -9.00 15.11 0.64
C LEU A 302 -9.61 14.87 2.03
N PRO A 303 -10.14 13.66 2.31
CA PRO A 303 -10.57 13.25 3.66
C PRO A 303 -9.48 13.43 4.73
N ARG A 304 -9.87 13.74 5.98
CA ARG A 304 -8.93 13.93 7.12
C ARG A 304 -8.16 12.67 7.49
N ASN A 305 -8.81 11.50 7.42
CA ASN A 305 -8.19 10.21 7.72
C ASN A 305 -7.44 9.68 6.50
N ASN A 306 -6.48 10.46 6.02
CA ASN A 306 -5.64 10.12 4.89
C ASN A 306 -4.32 9.47 5.31
N SER A 307 -4.28 8.87 6.51
CA SER A 307 -3.25 7.90 6.89
C SER A 307 -3.52 6.63 6.09
N VAL A 308 -2.96 6.56 4.89
CA VAL A 308 -3.17 5.45 3.97
C VAL A 308 -1.99 4.48 4.11
N PRO A 309 -2.20 3.15 4.02
CA PRO A 309 -1.11 2.18 3.93
C PRO A 309 -0.11 2.56 2.83
N ASN A 310 1.17 2.29 3.05
CA ASN A 310 2.26 2.92 2.30
C ASN A 310 2.12 2.85 0.76
N VAL A 311 1.72 1.71 0.19
CA VAL A 311 1.53 1.54 -1.27
C VAL A 311 0.50 2.52 -1.82
N VAL A 312 -0.64 2.57 -1.15
CA VAL A 312 -1.81 3.32 -1.58
C VAL A 312 -1.62 4.82 -1.31
N GLY A 313 -0.84 5.15 -0.27
CA GLY A 313 -0.39 6.51 0.02
C GLY A 313 0.45 7.10 -1.12
N ILE A 314 1.33 6.30 -1.74
CA ILE A 314 2.15 6.73 -2.89
C ILE A 314 1.26 7.02 -4.09
N ALA A 315 0.38 6.09 -4.48
CA ALA A 315 -0.49 6.26 -5.64
C ALA A 315 -1.38 7.52 -5.51
N MET A 316 -1.98 7.74 -4.34
CA MET A 316 -2.78 8.93 -4.10
C MET A 316 -1.93 10.21 -4.04
N ALA A 317 -0.76 10.19 -3.41
CA ALA A 317 0.13 11.34 -3.37
C ALA A 317 0.62 11.75 -4.77
N THR A 318 0.94 10.77 -5.61
CA THR A 318 1.26 10.96 -7.02
C THR A 318 0.09 11.56 -7.78
N ALA A 319 -1.13 11.01 -7.64
CA ALA A 319 -2.33 11.56 -8.27
C ALA A 319 -2.60 13.02 -7.86
N VAL A 320 -2.44 13.35 -6.58
CA VAL A 320 -2.56 14.72 -6.04
C VAL A 320 -1.50 15.65 -6.62
N ASN A 321 -0.26 15.19 -6.71
CA ASN A 321 0.83 15.96 -7.29
C ASN A 321 0.57 16.26 -8.78
N HIS A 322 0.15 15.26 -9.56
CA HIS A 322 -0.23 15.42 -10.96
C HIS A 322 -1.41 16.39 -11.13
N ALA A 323 -2.49 16.22 -10.35
CA ALA A 323 -3.63 17.12 -10.39
C ALA A 323 -3.20 18.57 -10.06
N TYR A 324 -2.32 18.76 -9.07
CA TYR A 324 -1.79 20.07 -8.72
C TYR A 324 -1.00 20.70 -9.87
N TYR A 325 -0.06 19.94 -10.46
CA TYR A 325 0.74 20.39 -11.59
C TYR A 325 -0.14 20.75 -12.79
N HIS A 326 -1.17 19.96 -13.06
CA HIS A 326 -2.09 20.22 -14.18
C HIS A 326 -2.89 21.50 -13.97
N VAL A 327 -3.35 21.78 -12.74
CA VAL A 327 -3.98 23.06 -12.39
C VAL A 327 -3.00 24.22 -12.59
N GLN A 328 -1.74 24.09 -12.16
CA GLN A 328 -0.71 25.12 -12.35
C GLN A 328 -0.43 25.38 -13.84
N ARG A 329 -0.35 24.32 -14.66
CA ARG A 329 -0.16 24.43 -16.11
C ARG A 329 -1.30 25.24 -16.76
N HIS A 330 -2.55 24.99 -16.40
CA HIS A 330 -3.68 25.79 -16.88
C HIS A 330 -3.67 27.24 -16.39
N LEU A 331 -3.05 27.52 -15.24
CA LEU A 331 -2.87 28.91 -14.80
C LEU A 331 -1.81 29.64 -15.63
N GLN A 332 -0.74 28.96 -16.03
CA GLN A 332 0.35 29.50 -16.84
C GLN A 332 -0.04 29.74 -18.30
N HIS A 333 -0.96 28.95 -18.85
CA HIS A 333 -1.35 29.02 -20.27
C HIS A 333 -2.75 29.61 -20.45
N GLU A 334 -3.10 29.98 -21.69
CA GLU A 334 -4.49 30.23 -22.02
C GLU A 334 -5.31 28.95 -21.91
N VAL A 335 -6.53 29.09 -21.38
CA VAL A 335 -7.38 27.97 -21.06
C VAL A 335 -8.45 27.87 -22.12
N ALA A 336 -8.48 26.76 -22.86
CA ALA A 336 -9.59 26.44 -23.74
C ALA A 336 -10.83 26.17 -22.86
N LEU A 337 -11.83 27.06 -22.93
CA LEU A 337 -13.06 26.96 -22.16
C LEU A 337 -14.20 26.48 -23.06
N ARG A 338 -14.85 25.38 -22.69
CA ARG A 338 -16.07 24.92 -23.33
C ARG A 338 -17.30 25.55 -22.63
N PRO A 339 -18.47 25.57 -23.29
CA PRO A 339 -19.73 25.84 -22.61
C PRO A 339 -19.91 24.92 -21.40
N ALA A 340 -20.67 25.36 -20.40
CA ALA A 340 -20.90 24.55 -19.21
C ALA A 340 -21.65 23.26 -19.60
N ILE A 341 -21.02 22.11 -19.41
CA ILE A 341 -21.64 20.81 -19.60
C ILE A 341 -22.59 20.56 -18.42
N ALA A 342 -23.79 20.04 -18.68
CA ALA A 342 -24.73 19.69 -17.63
C ALA A 342 -24.10 18.67 -16.66
N GLU A 343 -24.12 19.00 -15.36
CA GLU A 343 -23.54 18.15 -14.31
C GLU A 343 -24.34 16.83 -14.14
N SER A 344 -25.60 16.83 -14.58
CA SER A 344 -26.51 15.68 -14.49
C SER A 344 -26.92 15.24 -15.88
N SER A 345 -26.25 14.20 -16.40
CA SER A 345 -26.68 13.49 -17.60
C SER A 345 -27.44 12.25 -17.17
N ALA A 346 -28.67 12.44 -16.68
CA ALA A 346 -29.55 11.31 -16.41
C ALA A 346 -29.86 10.62 -17.75
N SER A 347 -29.60 9.31 -17.82
CA SER A 347 -29.96 8.41 -18.93
C SER A 347 -28.99 8.24 -20.11
N ILE A 348 -27.89 8.99 -20.19
CA ILE A 348 -26.84 8.76 -21.20
C ILE A 348 -25.64 8.09 -20.52
N THR A 349 -25.67 6.76 -20.45
CA THR A 349 -24.45 5.97 -20.21
C THR A 349 -23.76 5.82 -21.57
N GLU A 350 -22.47 6.20 -21.65
CA GLU A 350 -21.68 6.16 -22.89
C GLU A 350 -21.83 4.81 -23.61
N ARG A 351 -22.02 4.89 -24.94
CA ARG A 351 -21.94 3.74 -25.84
C ARG A 351 -20.52 3.16 -25.72
N THR A 352 -20.44 1.86 -25.48
CA THR A 352 -19.20 1.10 -25.57
C THR A 352 -18.73 1.09 -27.01
N SER A 353 -17.73 1.91 -27.34
CA SER A 353 -16.92 1.74 -28.54
C SER A 353 -16.15 0.42 -28.43
N MET A 354 -16.42 -0.50 -29.35
CA MET A 354 -15.61 -1.69 -29.61
C MET A 354 -14.84 -1.45 -30.89
N GLY A 355 -13.51 -1.64 -30.86
CA GLY A 355 -12.73 -1.69 -32.08
C GLY A 355 -11.23 -1.51 -31.90
N GLY A 356 -10.52 -2.63 -31.78
CA GLY A 356 -9.36 -2.97 -32.63
C GLY A 356 -8.03 -2.20 -32.49
N GLY A 357 -6.95 -2.98 -32.43
CA GLY A 357 -5.72 -2.64 -33.16
C GLY A 357 -4.46 -2.41 -32.33
N PHE A 358 -3.70 -3.49 -32.09
CA PHE A 358 -2.26 -3.41 -31.87
C PHE A 358 -1.56 -2.92 -33.15
N THR A 359 -0.56 -2.04 -33.04
CA THR A 359 0.84 -2.34 -33.42
C THR A 359 1.75 -1.12 -33.30
N THR A 360 3.01 -1.41 -32.98
CA THR A 360 4.22 -0.60 -33.24
C THR A 360 4.60 0.45 -32.19
N ILE A 361 5.48 0.05 -31.26
CA ILE A 361 6.79 0.65 -30.95
C ILE A 361 7.24 0.04 -29.62
N ARG A 362 8.05 -1.03 -29.65
CA ARG A 362 9.10 -1.28 -28.63
C ARG A 362 10.11 -2.37 -29.01
N LYS A 363 10.48 -2.46 -30.28
CA LYS A 363 11.64 -3.25 -30.72
C LYS A 363 12.88 -2.37 -30.71
N GLN A 364 13.36 -1.93 -29.54
CA GLN A 364 14.68 -1.28 -29.38
C GLN A 364 15.09 -1.02 -27.91
N HIS A 365 14.99 -2.02 -27.03
CA HIS A 365 15.66 -1.90 -25.72
C HIS A 365 16.04 -3.23 -25.04
N LEU A 366 16.26 -4.32 -25.80
CA LEU A 366 16.62 -5.64 -25.26
C LEU A 366 17.70 -6.38 -26.07
N GLU A 367 18.60 -5.64 -26.74
CA GLU A 367 19.81 -6.22 -27.37
C GLU A 367 21.11 -5.70 -26.73
N SER A 368 21.07 -5.35 -25.46
CA SER A 368 22.29 -5.02 -24.72
C SER A 368 22.18 -5.48 -23.27
N ARG A 369 22.25 -6.80 -23.02
CA ARG A 369 22.86 -7.37 -21.79
C ARG A 369 22.83 -8.90 -21.60
N HIS A 370 22.60 -9.72 -22.62
CA HIS A 370 22.96 -11.14 -22.53
C HIS A 370 24.36 -11.37 -23.07
N LEU A 371 25.37 -11.12 -22.21
CA LEU A 371 26.68 -11.76 -22.16
C LEU A 371 27.43 -11.17 -20.94
N GLN A 372 26.96 -11.50 -19.75
CA GLN A 372 27.83 -11.55 -18.58
C GLN A 372 27.82 -12.99 -18.09
N GLY A 373 28.94 -13.67 -18.33
CA GLY A 373 29.20 -15.00 -17.82
C GLY A 373 29.27 -15.02 -16.29
N PRO A 374 29.59 -16.19 -15.70
CA PRO A 374 29.65 -16.35 -14.25
C PRO A 374 30.51 -15.25 -13.64
N SER A 375 29.90 -14.52 -12.70
CA SER A 375 30.52 -13.42 -11.98
C SER A 375 31.87 -13.87 -11.46
N LYS A 376 32.95 -13.27 -11.96
CA LYS A 376 34.28 -13.42 -11.37
C LYS A 376 34.11 -13.00 -9.91
N VAL A 377 34.32 -13.94 -8.99
CA VAL A 377 34.53 -13.64 -7.57
C VAL A 377 35.71 -12.67 -7.53
N VAL A 378 35.39 -11.37 -7.49
CA VAL A 378 36.38 -10.33 -7.25
C VAL A 378 36.82 -10.56 -5.81
N GLN A 379 38.03 -11.10 -5.64
CA GLN A 379 38.76 -11.03 -4.38
C GLN A 379 39.10 -9.56 -4.10
N GLY A 380 38.06 -8.77 -3.82
CA GLY A 380 38.22 -7.47 -3.20
C GLY A 380 38.71 -7.76 -1.79
N ARG A 381 39.90 -7.25 -1.44
CA ARG A 381 40.29 -7.15 -0.04
C ARG A 381 39.21 -6.33 0.66
N GLU A 382 38.33 -6.99 1.41
CA GLU A 382 37.36 -6.28 2.25
C GLU A 382 38.13 -5.47 3.30
N ASP A 383 37.66 -4.27 3.59
CA ASP A 383 38.26 -3.45 4.63
C ASP A 383 38.19 -4.18 5.99
N PRO A 384 39.25 -4.11 6.81
CA PRO A 384 39.28 -4.74 8.13
C PRO A 384 38.16 -4.18 9.02
N ILE A 385 37.48 -5.06 9.76
CA ILE A 385 36.42 -4.66 10.68
C ILE A 385 37.05 -3.99 11.89
N ILE A 386 36.76 -2.71 12.08
CA ILE A 386 37.19 -1.95 13.25
C ILE A 386 36.14 -2.13 14.35
N LEU A 387 36.48 -2.87 15.40
CA LEU A 387 35.66 -2.96 16.61
C LEU A 387 35.57 -1.59 17.29
N GLY A 388 34.47 -1.32 18.00
CA GLY A 388 34.33 -0.10 18.78
C GLY A 388 35.29 -0.03 19.98
N ARG A 389 35.08 0.97 20.84
CA ARG A 389 35.89 1.12 22.07
C ARG A 389 35.84 -0.17 22.90
N ASN A 390 36.98 -0.59 23.44
CA ASN A 390 37.01 -1.65 24.46
C ASN A 390 36.19 -1.18 25.67
N ILE A 391 35.25 -2.02 26.12
CA ILE A 391 34.39 -1.72 27.26
C ILE A 391 34.94 -2.40 28.50
N LYS A 392 35.21 -3.70 28.44
CA LYS A 392 35.82 -4.47 29.53
C LYS A 392 36.36 -5.82 29.06
N THR A 393 37.20 -6.41 29.89
CA THR A 393 37.69 -7.79 29.75
C THR A 393 37.00 -8.68 30.77
N VAL A 394 36.50 -9.84 30.34
CA VAL A 394 35.87 -10.84 31.23
C VAL A 394 36.46 -12.22 30.98
N ARG A 395 36.44 -13.07 32.01
CA ARG A 395 36.86 -14.45 31.92
C ARG A 395 35.73 -15.30 31.37
N VAL A 396 35.90 -15.85 30.17
CA VAL A 396 34.92 -16.72 29.52
C VAL A 396 35.39 -18.16 29.55
N ALA A 397 34.45 -19.10 29.51
CA ALA A 397 34.79 -20.51 29.38
C ALA A 397 35.19 -20.81 27.94
N LEU A 398 36.37 -21.41 27.77
CA LEU A 398 36.93 -21.85 26.51
C LEU A 398 36.96 -23.39 26.50
N LEU A 399 36.46 -23.96 25.41
CA LEU A 399 36.68 -25.33 24.99
C LEU A 399 37.73 -25.29 23.87
N PRO A 400 38.98 -25.65 24.14
CA PRO A 400 40.05 -25.57 23.15
C PRO A 400 39.88 -26.62 22.05
N ALA A 401 40.01 -26.21 20.79
CA ALA A 401 39.89 -27.13 19.66
C ALA A 401 40.99 -28.19 19.61
N ASP A 402 42.13 -27.94 20.26
CA ASP A 402 43.24 -28.88 20.37
C ASP A 402 42.98 -30.04 21.34
N GLY A 403 41.82 -30.07 22.00
CA GLY A 403 41.43 -31.10 22.96
C GLY A 403 42.04 -30.93 24.34
N SER A 404 42.77 -29.84 24.59
CA SER A 404 43.27 -29.52 25.93
C SER A 404 42.12 -29.24 26.91
N PRO A 405 42.32 -29.46 28.22
CA PRO A 405 41.23 -29.33 29.19
C PRO A 405 40.53 -27.96 29.14
N PRO A 406 39.18 -27.91 29.25
CA PRO A 406 38.44 -26.66 29.27
C PRO A 406 38.94 -25.71 30.36
N LYS A 407 39.01 -24.41 30.06
CA LYS A 407 39.61 -23.40 30.96
C LYS A 407 38.95 -22.03 30.82
N LEU A 408 39.13 -21.17 31.82
CA LEU A 408 38.68 -19.78 31.76
C LEU A 408 39.77 -18.87 31.19
N VAL A 409 39.46 -18.14 30.10
CA VAL A 409 40.37 -17.20 29.44
C VAL A 409 39.82 -15.77 29.42
N PRO A 410 40.67 -14.74 29.51
CA PRO A 410 40.22 -13.36 29.37
C PRO A 410 39.87 -13.05 27.90
N ILE A 411 38.71 -12.44 27.68
CA ILE A 411 38.25 -11.93 26.37
C ILE A 411 37.82 -10.48 26.52
N ASP A 412 38.28 -9.66 25.60
CA ASP A 412 37.91 -8.26 25.47
C ASP A 412 36.54 -8.11 24.80
N PHE A 413 35.67 -7.29 25.40
CA PHE A 413 34.37 -6.93 24.85
C PHE A 413 34.39 -5.47 24.42
N HIS A 414 33.98 -5.24 23.18
CA HIS A 414 33.99 -3.92 22.53
C HIS A 414 32.57 -3.43 22.31
N ALA A 415 32.40 -2.10 22.20
CA ALA A 415 31.16 -1.52 21.73
C ALA A 415 30.90 -1.89 20.26
N LEU A 416 29.64 -1.88 19.84
CA LEU A 416 29.31 -1.90 18.41
C LEU A 416 29.98 -0.70 17.70
N PRO A 417 30.51 -0.88 16.47
CA PRO A 417 31.06 0.23 15.71
C PRO A 417 29.98 1.26 15.38
N GLU A 418 30.36 2.54 15.32
CA GLU A 418 29.43 3.64 14.99
C GLU A 418 28.77 3.45 13.61
N LYS A 419 29.49 2.81 12.67
CA LYS A 419 28.95 2.39 11.38
C LYS A 419 28.58 0.92 11.47
N SER A 420 27.32 0.61 11.21
CA SER A 420 26.85 -0.77 11.14
C SER A 420 27.63 -1.53 10.07
N ASP A 421 28.30 -2.63 10.45
CA ASP A 421 28.88 -3.58 9.52
C ASP A 421 27.97 -4.81 9.43
N ARG A 422 27.62 -5.21 8.21
CA ARG A 422 26.75 -6.37 7.94
C ARG A 422 27.33 -7.69 8.49
N ARG A 423 28.65 -7.77 8.67
CA ARG A 423 29.37 -8.94 9.19
C ARG A 423 29.24 -9.07 10.72
N LEU A 424 28.80 -8.01 11.40
CA LEU A 424 28.45 -8.04 12.81
C LEU A 424 26.92 -8.14 12.92
N PRO A 425 26.34 -9.35 13.00
CA PRO A 425 24.90 -9.50 13.17
C PRO A 425 24.45 -8.70 14.40
N GLN A 426 23.49 -7.79 14.19
CA GLN A 426 22.96 -6.93 15.25
C GLN A 426 22.13 -7.78 16.22
N CYS A 427 22.79 -8.35 17.20
CA CYS A 427 22.13 -9.18 18.20
C CYS A 427 21.80 -8.37 19.43
N GLY A 428 20.91 -7.36 19.27
CA GLY A 428 20.20 -6.62 20.34
C GLY A 428 21.03 -5.99 21.47
N ASN A 429 22.35 -6.21 21.50
CA ASN A 429 23.23 -5.96 22.61
C ASN A 429 24.40 -5.09 22.14
N ASP A 430 24.85 -4.23 23.04
CA ASP A 430 25.90 -3.24 22.76
C ASP A 430 27.34 -3.81 22.80
N TYR A 431 27.53 -5.12 22.98
CA TYR A 431 28.85 -5.74 23.21
C TYR A 431 29.23 -6.78 22.16
N VAL A 432 30.49 -6.69 21.72
CA VAL A 432 31.09 -7.52 20.68
C VAL A 432 32.35 -8.18 21.25
N PRO A 433 32.38 -9.51 21.48
CA PRO A 433 33.59 -10.18 21.94
C PRO A 433 34.67 -10.17 20.85
N ASN A 434 35.93 -9.97 21.27
CA ASN A 434 37.11 -10.04 20.42
C ASN A 434 37.77 -11.41 20.57
N PHE A 435 37.48 -12.30 19.62
CA PHE A 435 38.06 -13.65 19.56
C PHE A 435 39.23 -13.73 18.58
N HIS A 436 39.79 -12.60 18.13
CA HIS A 436 40.84 -12.56 17.11
C HIS A 436 42.05 -13.43 17.47
N HIS A 437 42.43 -13.49 18.74
CA HIS A 437 43.56 -14.30 19.18
C HIS A 437 43.37 -15.81 18.92
N TYR A 438 42.11 -16.27 18.89
CA TYR A 438 41.76 -17.68 18.78
C TYR A 438 41.28 -18.06 17.38
N TRP A 439 40.54 -17.16 16.72
CA TRP A 439 39.95 -17.42 15.40
C TRP A 439 40.57 -16.60 14.27
N GLY A 440 41.52 -15.70 14.54
CA GLY A 440 42.11 -14.83 13.52
C GLY A 440 41.07 -13.98 12.80
N GLU A 441 41.12 -13.99 11.46
CA GLU A 441 40.16 -13.31 10.60
C GLU A 441 38.77 -13.96 10.62
N CYS A 442 38.70 -15.28 10.88
CA CYS A 442 37.43 -16.03 10.94
C CYS A 442 36.56 -15.60 12.13
N GLN A 443 37.03 -14.74 13.04
CA GLN A 443 36.27 -14.35 14.24
C GLN A 443 34.90 -13.72 13.96
N PHE A 444 34.70 -13.22 12.74
CA PHE A 444 33.46 -12.57 12.30
C PHE A 444 32.49 -13.53 11.60
N GLU A 445 32.93 -14.77 11.33
CA GLU A 445 32.08 -15.87 10.88
C GLU A 445 31.44 -16.62 12.06
N ARG A 446 31.72 -16.15 13.29
CA ARG A 446 31.21 -16.74 14.51
C ARG A 446 29.68 -16.81 14.53
N ARG A 447 29.18 -17.92 15.04
CA ARG A 447 27.77 -18.15 15.36
C ARG A 447 27.61 -18.16 16.87
N PHE A 448 26.38 -18.00 17.34
CA PHE A 448 26.09 -18.21 18.75
C PHE A 448 24.68 -18.71 19.00
N ARG A 449 24.49 -19.27 20.20
CA ARG A 449 23.21 -19.74 20.73
C ARG A 449 23.05 -19.21 22.14
N ILE A 450 21.88 -18.63 22.42
CA ILE A 450 21.51 -18.21 23.78
C ILE A 450 21.06 -19.44 24.56
N LEU A 451 21.59 -19.57 25.77
CA LEU A 451 21.27 -20.62 26.73
C LEU A 451 20.73 -19.94 27.99
N SER A 452 19.62 -20.42 28.53
CA SER A 452 19.07 -19.90 29.79
C SER A 452 19.10 -21.01 30.83
N LEU A 453 19.96 -20.86 31.83
CA LEU A 453 20.09 -21.79 32.94
C LEU A 453 19.35 -21.22 34.14
N LYS A 454 18.42 -22.00 34.68
CA LYS A 454 17.61 -21.63 35.84
C LYS A 454 17.49 -22.84 36.75
N ARG A 455 17.44 -22.60 38.06
CA ARG A 455 17.23 -23.63 39.09
C ARG A 455 18.27 -24.76 39.00
N GLN A 456 19.51 -24.41 38.70
CA GLN A 456 20.61 -25.36 38.74
C GLN A 456 20.93 -25.76 40.18
N VAL A 457 21.45 -26.97 40.38
CA VAL A 457 21.87 -27.45 41.72
C VAL A 457 22.94 -26.53 42.31
N ASN A 458 23.82 -26.01 41.46
CA ASN A 458 24.70 -24.90 41.79
C ASN A 458 24.07 -23.59 41.30
N GLU A 459 23.55 -22.79 42.23
CA GLU A 459 22.90 -21.50 41.92
C GLU A 459 23.83 -20.52 41.19
N GLU A 460 25.15 -20.66 41.29
CA GLU A 460 26.10 -19.83 40.54
C GLU A 460 25.95 -20.01 39.02
N LEU A 461 25.42 -21.15 38.58
CA LEU A 461 25.16 -21.45 37.17
C LEU A 461 23.90 -20.77 36.65
N ASP A 462 23.02 -20.26 37.50
CA ASP A 462 21.80 -19.60 37.03
C ASP A 462 22.13 -18.30 36.27
N GLY A 463 21.61 -18.16 35.05
CA GLY A 463 21.88 -17.00 34.21
C GLY A 463 21.60 -17.23 32.73
N GLU A 464 21.80 -16.17 31.94
CA GLU A 464 21.83 -16.26 30.49
C GLU A 464 23.28 -16.47 30.03
N TYR A 465 23.49 -17.38 29.10
CA TYR A 465 24.79 -17.64 28.50
C TYR A 465 24.68 -17.56 26.99
N ARG A 466 25.79 -17.28 26.32
CA ARG A 466 25.93 -17.43 24.88
C ARG A 466 27.07 -18.39 24.62
N LEU A 467 26.74 -19.48 23.92
CA LEU A 467 27.72 -20.37 23.33
C LEU A 467 28.10 -19.80 21.96
N TYR A 468 29.36 -19.41 21.77
CA TYR A 468 29.91 -18.99 20.48
C TYR A 468 30.76 -20.10 19.88
N TRP A 469 30.67 -20.28 18.56
CA TRP A 469 31.47 -21.24 17.80
C TRP A 469 31.75 -20.73 16.39
N ASN A 470 32.63 -21.43 15.65
CA ASN A 470 32.84 -21.24 14.24
C ASN A 470 32.44 -22.48 13.43
N GLU A 471 32.06 -22.29 12.17
CA GLU A 471 31.73 -23.36 11.22
C GLU A 471 32.69 -23.37 10.01
N ASN A 472 33.72 -22.52 10.04
CA ASN A 472 34.74 -22.44 9.01
C ASN A 472 35.70 -23.64 9.09
N TYR A 473 35.69 -24.46 8.05
CA TYR A 473 36.50 -25.66 7.93
C TYR A 473 38.01 -25.39 7.78
N GLU A 474 38.43 -24.13 7.63
CA GLU A 474 39.84 -23.72 7.70
C GLU A 474 40.39 -23.78 9.13
N LEU A 475 39.49 -23.71 10.14
CA LEU A 475 39.83 -23.96 11.53
C LEU A 475 39.80 -25.49 11.80
N PRO A 476 40.58 -26.01 12.76
CA PRO A 476 40.57 -27.44 13.09
C PRO A 476 39.23 -27.87 13.71
N GLU A 477 38.82 -29.12 13.52
CA GLU A 477 37.67 -29.69 14.25
C GLU A 477 37.89 -29.58 15.77
N ASP A 478 36.87 -29.20 16.54
CA ASP A 478 37.00 -29.05 17.99
C ASP A 478 37.09 -30.42 18.68
N GLU A 479 38.32 -30.84 19.02
CA GLU A 479 38.58 -32.11 19.70
C GLU A 479 37.99 -32.16 21.12
N SER A 480 37.87 -31.02 21.80
CA SER A 480 37.21 -30.97 23.12
C SER A 480 35.74 -31.33 23.00
N VAL A 481 35.05 -30.80 21.98
CA VAL A 481 33.65 -31.13 21.72
C VAL A 481 33.49 -32.60 21.33
N LYS A 482 34.37 -33.16 20.48
CA LYS A 482 34.37 -34.59 20.15
C LYS A 482 34.48 -35.49 21.37
N VAL A 483 35.43 -35.18 22.27
CA VAL A 483 35.64 -35.91 23.52
C VAL A 483 34.40 -35.81 24.40
N LEU A 484 33.77 -34.63 24.49
CA LEU A 484 32.55 -34.44 25.29
C LEU A 484 31.38 -35.32 24.80
N ILE A 485 31.14 -35.37 23.49
CA ILE A 485 30.03 -36.14 22.89
C ILE A 485 30.39 -37.60 22.56
N GLY A 486 31.64 -38.01 22.79
CA GLY A 486 32.10 -39.39 22.63
C GLY A 486 32.16 -39.86 21.17
N ILE A 487 32.60 -39.00 20.25
CA ILE A 487 32.84 -39.38 18.85
C ILE A 487 34.33 -39.28 18.53
N GLU A 488 34.85 -40.19 17.71
CA GLU A 488 36.25 -40.14 17.26
C GLU A 488 36.46 -39.23 16.05
N LYS A 489 35.47 -39.20 15.14
CA LYS A 489 35.54 -38.41 13.91
C LYS A 489 34.16 -37.89 13.53
N ALA A 490 34.08 -36.62 13.17
CA ALA A 490 32.86 -36.06 12.61
C ALA A 490 32.57 -36.69 11.24
N ASN A 491 31.31 -37.03 10.98
CA ASN A 491 30.89 -37.48 9.66
C ASN A 491 31.03 -36.30 8.68
N LEU A 492 31.71 -36.49 7.55
CA LEU A 492 31.90 -35.45 6.52
C LEU A 492 30.58 -34.90 5.95
N ALA A 493 29.49 -35.67 6.05
CA ALA A 493 28.15 -35.23 5.65
C ALA A 493 27.46 -34.33 6.69
N ARG A 494 28.02 -34.22 7.90
CA ARG A 494 27.45 -33.48 9.02
C ARG A 494 28.22 -32.20 9.27
N ARG A 495 27.54 -31.18 9.78
CA ARG A 495 28.21 -29.96 10.24
C ARG A 495 28.81 -30.16 11.61
N PHE A 496 29.95 -29.52 11.86
CA PHE A 496 30.68 -29.64 13.11
C PHE A 496 31.16 -28.29 13.61
N TRP A 497 31.56 -28.25 14.88
CA TRP A 497 32.19 -27.08 15.50
C TRP A 497 33.67 -27.05 15.11
N TYR A 498 34.09 -25.97 14.46
CA TYR A 498 35.48 -25.76 14.05
C TYR A 498 36.09 -24.60 14.83
N GLY A 499 37.36 -24.74 15.18
CA GLY A 499 38.06 -23.85 16.09
C GLY A 499 37.52 -23.93 17.51
N ASP A 500 38.03 -23.05 18.36
CA ASP A 500 37.67 -23.01 19.78
C ASP A 500 36.19 -22.66 19.99
N ALA A 501 35.53 -23.22 21.01
CA ALA A 501 34.19 -22.82 21.42
C ALA A 501 34.19 -22.03 22.73
N PHE A 502 33.34 -20.99 22.84
CA PHE A 502 33.31 -20.08 23.99
C PHE A 502 31.94 -20.04 24.65
N VAL A 503 31.89 -20.10 25.98
CA VAL A 503 30.66 -19.88 26.76
C VAL A 503 30.80 -18.62 27.60
N VAL A 504 29.97 -17.64 27.28
CA VAL A 504 30.01 -16.28 27.83
C VAL A 504 28.74 -16.04 28.64
N ARG A 505 28.88 -15.61 29.90
CA ARG A 505 27.73 -15.27 30.76
C ARG A 505 27.26 -13.84 30.51
N PHE A 506 25.95 -13.66 30.41
CA PHE A 506 25.27 -12.38 30.36
C PHE A 506 24.29 -12.25 31.52
N SER A 507 24.12 -11.02 31.99
CA SER A 507 23.12 -10.64 32.98
C SER A 507 22.32 -9.46 32.45
N GLU A 508 21.00 -9.52 32.54
CA GLU A 508 20.16 -8.37 32.26
C GLU A 508 19.97 -7.57 33.56
N GLN A 509 20.28 -6.26 33.52
CA GLN A 509 20.04 -5.37 34.64
C GLN A 509 18.53 -5.13 34.78
N PRO A 510 17.90 -5.46 35.93
CA PRO A 510 16.44 -5.42 36.08
C PRO A 510 15.82 -4.03 35.88
N THR A 511 16.58 -2.97 36.09
CA THR A 511 16.09 -1.58 36.07
C THR A 511 16.29 -0.89 34.72
N THR A 512 17.34 -1.24 33.99
CA THR A 512 17.70 -0.61 32.72
C THR A 512 17.36 -1.49 31.52
N PHE A 513 17.11 -2.79 31.75
CA PHE A 513 17.10 -3.83 30.71
C PHE A 513 18.42 -3.87 29.91
N GLY A 514 19.47 -3.27 30.47
CA GLY A 514 20.80 -3.29 29.89
C GLY A 514 21.42 -4.65 30.11
N TYR A 515 21.88 -5.28 29.04
CA TYR A 515 22.71 -6.47 29.17
C TYR A 515 24.08 -6.05 29.70
N ASP A 516 24.65 -6.87 30.58
CA ASP A 516 26.03 -6.79 31.01
C ASP A 516 26.68 -8.16 30.84
N VAL A 517 27.98 -8.19 30.53
CA VAL A 517 28.73 -9.44 30.37
C VAL A 517 29.49 -9.76 31.66
N GLN A 518 29.45 -11.00 32.14
CA GLN A 518 30.05 -11.38 33.41
C GLN A 518 31.09 -12.49 33.23
N ASP A 519 31.93 -12.67 34.25
CA ASP A 519 32.82 -13.83 34.30
C ASP A 519 31.98 -15.12 34.34
N THR A 520 32.37 -16.09 33.51
CA THR A 520 31.74 -17.41 33.49
C THR A 520 32.23 -18.22 34.70
N PRO A 521 31.33 -18.79 35.53
CA PRO A 521 31.72 -19.56 36.71
C PRO A 521 32.44 -20.85 36.31
N LEU A 522 33.45 -21.27 37.09
CA LEU A 522 34.19 -22.52 36.86
C LEU A 522 33.28 -23.76 36.86
N ALA A 523 32.21 -23.71 37.66
CA ALA A 523 31.21 -24.76 37.75
C ALA A 523 30.54 -25.08 36.40
N ILE A 524 30.66 -24.23 35.37
CA ILE A 524 30.10 -24.51 34.03
C ILE A 524 30.71 -25.76 33.39
N PHE A 525 31.94 -26.11 33.77
CA PHE A 525 32.64 -27.31 33.32
C PHE A 525 32.24 -28.56 34.14
N GLU A 526 31.57 -28.37 35.27
CA GLU A 526 31.14 -29.44 36.17
C GLU A 526 29.73 -29.93 35.82
N GLY A 527 29.34 -31.10 36.34
CA GLY A 527 27.96 -31.59 36.26
C GLY A 527 27.50 -32.07 34.87
N GLY A 528 28.39 -32.18 33.89
CA GLY A 528 28.06 -32.72 32.56
C GLY A 528 27.13 -31.84 31.72
N PHE A 529 26.89 -30.59 32.12
CA PHE A 529 25.99 -29.66 31.42
C PHE A 529 26.42 -29.46 29.96
N LEU A 530 27.68 -29.08 29.72
CA LEU A 530 28.20 -28.86 28.37
C LEU A 530 28.14 -30.12 27.53
N LYS A 531 28.48 -31.28 28.12
CA LYS A 531 28.35 -32.58 27.46
C LYS A 531 26.91 -32.81 26.97
N ASN A 532 25.92 -32.66 27.86
CA ASN A 532 24.53 -32.85 27.50
C ASN A 532 24.04 -31.84 26.45
N LEU A 533 24.51 -30.59 26.52
CA LEU A 533 24.19 -29.54 25.54
C LEU A 533 24.71 -29.88 24.14
N PHE A 534 26.01 -30.17 24.01
CA PHE A 534 26.62 -30.52 22.73
C PHE A 534 26.08 -31.84 22.19
N GLN A 535 25.87 -32.84 23.05
CA GLN A 535 25.25 -34.11 22.67
C GLN A 535 23.86 -33.87 22.07
N ASN A 536 23.01 -33.11 22.75
CA ASN A 536 21.68 -32.79 22.26
C ASN A 536 21.74 -32.00 20.94
N MET A 537 22.61 -31.00 20.81
CA MET A 537 22.80 -30.27 19.55
C MET A 537 23.24 -31.19 18.41
N TRP A 538 24.13 -32.15 18.69
CA TRP A 538 24.59 -33.13 17.73
C TRP A 538 23.48 -34.11 17.34
N GLU A 539 22.72 -34.64 18.30
CA GLU A 539 21.64 -35.59 18.03
C GLU A 539 20.48 -34.95 17.25
N THR A 540 20.17 -33.69 17.55
CA THR A 540 19.10 -32.92 16.88
C THR A 540 19.50 -32.28 15.56
N GLN A 541 20.72 -32.51 15.07
CA GLN A 541 21.22 -31.88 13.83
C GLN A 541 21.10 -30.35 13.85
N PHE A 542 21.32 -29.75 15.03
CA PHE A 542 21.06 -28.34 15.27
C PHE A 542 21.86 -27.42 14.32
N LEU A 543 23.10 -27.76 13.99
CA LEU A 543 23.94 -26.95 13.10
C LEU A 543 23.41 -27.00 11.66
N GLU A 544 22.94 -28.16 11.21
CA GLU A 544 22.33 -28.34 9.91
C GLU A 544 21.00 -27.59 9.80
N GLU A 545 20.13 -27.68 10.81
CA GLU A 545 18.90 -26.89 10.90
C GLU A 545 19.19 -25.38 10.88
N LYS A 546 20.20 -24.93 11.64
CA LYS A 546 20.60 -23.52 11.65
C LYS A 546 21.16 -23.04 10.33
N LEU A 547 21.89 -23.89 9.60
CA LEU A 547 22.30 -23.56 8.24
C LEU A 547 21.07 -23.38 7.35
N ALA A 548 20.13 -24.31 7.38
CA ALA A 548 18.93 -24.23 6.55
C ALA A 548 18.15 -22.94 6.84
N ASP A 549 17.97 -22.59 8.12
CA ASP A 549 17.38 -21.33 8.56
C ASP A 549 18.14 -20.11 8.00
N ASN A 550 19.48 -20.12 8.09
CA ASN A 550 20.32 -19.03 7.61
C ASN A 550 20.26 -18.89 6.09
N CYS A 551 20.31 -20.00 5.35
CA CYS A 551 20.17 -20.00 3.90
C CYS A 551 18.80 -19.46 3.47
N HIS A 552 17.74 -19.87 4.17
CA HIS A 552 16.40 -19.35 3.95
C HIS A 552 16.33 -17.83 4.22
N PHE A 553 16.91 -17.37 5.34
CA PHE A 553 16.95 -15.95 5.68
C PHE A 553 17.75 -15.11 4.68
N GLU A 554 18.94 -15.55 4.28
CA GLU A 554 19.75 -14.85 3.28
C GLU A 554 19.07 -14.83 1.91
N ALA A 555 18.48 -15.95 1.47
CA ALA A 555 17.71 -15.99 0.22
C ALA A 555 16.50 -15.04 0.29
N HIS A 556 15.79 -14.98 1.42
CA HIS A 556 14.69 -14.05 1.61
C HIS A 556 15.15 -12.59 1.57
N LYS A 557 16.28 -12.28 2.18
CA LYS A 557 16.88 -10.94 2.17
C LYS A 557 17.37 -10.54 0.78
N GLU A 558 18.06 -11.42 0.07
CA GLU A 558 18.49 -11.21 -1.32
C GLU A 558 17.29 -10.95 -2.23
N LYS A 559 16.21 -11.71 -2.05
CA LYS A 559 14.94 -11.50 -2.75
C LYS A 559 14.37 -10.11 -2.46
N ILE A 560 14.25 -9.72 -1.18
CA ILE A 560 13.76 -8.40 -0.80
C ILE A 560 14.59 -7.29 -1.46
N GLU A 561 15.92 -7.41 -1.49
CA GLU A 561 16.77 -6.41 -2.15
C GLU A 561 16.55 -6.38 -3.67
N ALA A 562 16.44 -7.53 -4.34
CA ALA A 562 16.10 -7.60 -5.76
C ALA A 562 14.72 -6.99 -6.06
N ASP A 563 13.71 -7.26 -5.23
CA ASP A 563 12.36 -6.71 -5.35
C ASP A 563 12.35 -5.19 -5.15
N LYS A 564 13.15 -4.67 -4.19
CA LYS A 564 13.32 -3.23 -3.99
C LYS A 564 13.89 -2.57 -5.25
N ASP A 565 14.90 -3.17 -5.87
CA ASP A 565 15.54 -2.65 -7.09
C ASP A 565 14.54 -2.64 -8.27
N ILE A 566 13.80 -3.72 -8.47
CA ILE A 566 12.78 -3.83 -9.53
C ILE A 566 11.67 -2.79 -9.34
N ILE A 567 11.14 -2.67 -8.12
CA ILE A 567 10.11 -1.68 -7.80
C ILE A 567 10.64 -0.28 -8.08
N PHE A 568 11.85 0.04 -7.60
CA PHE A 568 12.43 1.36 -7.72
C PHE A 568 12.70 1.75 -9.19
N GLU A 569 13.19 0.82 -10.01
CA GLU A 569 13.43 1.03 -11.45
C GLU A 569 12.13 1.33 -12.21
N ARG A 570 11.01 0.72 -11.79
CA ARG A 570 9.69 0.89 -12.43
C ARG A 570 8.94 2.13 -11.97
N MET A 571 9.34 2.72 -10.84
CA MET A 571 8.73 3.96 -10.37
C MET A 571 9.04 5.12 -11.32
N THR A 572 8.03 5.95 -11.56
CA THR A 572 8.22 7.25 -12.22
C THR A 572 9.07 8.17 -11.34
N PRO A 573 9.70 9.20 -11.92
CA PRO A 573 10.42 10.20 -11.13
C PRO A 573 9.57 10.87 -10.04
N VAL A 574 8.26 11.03 -10.28
CA VAL A 574 7.32 11.59 -9.30
C VAL A 574 7.12 10.63 -8.14
N GLU A 575 6.91 9.34 -8.40
CA GLU A 575 6.76 8.33 -7.35
C GLU A 575 8.04 8.16 -6.53
N GLN A 576 9.22 8.17 -7.17
CA GLN A 576 10.50 8.15 -6.46
C GLN A 576 10.66 9.37 -5.55
N ALA A 577 10.26 10.56 -6.01
CA ALA A 577 10.27 11.78 -5.22
C ALA A 577 9.23 11.77 -4.07
N VAL A 578 8.11 11.06 -4.24
CA VAL A 578 7.13 10.81 -3.16
C VAL A 578 7.73 9.83 -2.14
N LEU A 579 8.29 8.72 -2.60
CA LEU A 579 8.91 7.68 -1.78
C LEU A 579 10.04 8.23 -0.89
N SER A 580 10.88 9.13 -1.42
CA SER A 580 11.96 9.76 -0.65
C SER A 580 11.47 10.64 0.51
N ARG A 581 10.19 11.03 0.50
CA ARG A 581 9.51 11.77 1.58
C ARG A 581 8.69 10.86 2.49
N MET A 582 8.75 9.55 2.34
CA MET A 582 8.10 8.58 3.24
C MET A 582 9.08 8.09 4.34
N PRO A 583 8.61 7.38 5.39
CA PRO A 583 9.49 6.82 6.40
C PRO A 583 10.52 5.83 5.80
N PRO A 584 11.75 5.77 6.36
CA PRO A 584 12.71 4.71 6.04
C PRO A 584 12.07 3.33 6.19
N GLY A 585 12.36 2.40 5.27
CA GLY A 585 11.74 1.06 5.23
C GLY A 585 10.42 1.00 4.44
N THR A 586 9.93 2.12 3.88
CA THR A 586 8.73 2.08 3.03
C THR A 586 8.96 1.23 1.78
N LEU A 587 10.10 1.39 1.09
CA LEU A 587 10.44 0.58 -0.08
C LEU A 587 10.58 -0.91 0.24
N GLU A 588 11.16 -1.24 1.40
CA GLU A 588 11.25 -2.60 1.91
C GLU A 588 9.87 -3.19 2.20
N TYR A 589 8.98 -2.43 2.83
CA TYR A 589 7.59 -2.82 3.00
C TYR A 589 6.92 -3.08 1.65
N LEU A 590 7.11 -2.20 0.66
CA LEU A 590 6.57 -2.41 -0.69
C LEU A 590 7.12 -3.69 -1.33
N ALA A 591 8.42 -3.96 -1.21
CA ALA A 591 9.01 -5.20 -1.71
C ALA A 591 8.36 -6.42 -1.06
N ILE A 592 8.20 -6.41 0.26
CA ILE A 592 7.55 -7.49 1.01
C ILE A 592 6.08 -7.68 0.62
N VAL A 593 5.31 -6.61 0.43
CA VAL A 593 3.85 -6.72 0.21
C VAL A 593 3.40 -6.72 -1.25
N ALA A 594 4.21 -6.17 -2.18
CA ALA A 594 3.83 -5.99 -3.57
C ALA A 594 4.50 -6.99 -4.51
N CYS A 595 5.66 -7.54 -4.13
CA CYS A 595 6.34 -8.62 -4.84
C CYS A 595 6.06 -9.96 -4.16
N ASP A 596 4.78 -10.32 -4.10
CA ASP A 596 4.34 -11.65 -3.66
C ASP A 596 4.26 -12.58 -4.89
N ASP A 597 5.41 -12.83 -5.49
CA ASP A 597 5.64 -13.79 -6.57
C ASP A 597 5.70 -15.25 -6.05
N GLY A 598 5.16 -15.55 -4.87
CA GLY A 598 4.90 -16.91 -4.42
C GLY A 598 6.17 -17.78 -4.24
N ALA A 599 7.36 -17.19 -4.23
CA ALA A 599 8.60 -17.96 -4.26
C ALA A 599 8.95 -18.66 -2.93
N ILE A 600 8.25 -18.38 -1.83
CA ILE A 600 8.48 -19.11 -0.58
C ILE A 600 7.14 -19.32 0.14
N GLY A 601 6.39 -20.35 -0.27
CA GLY A 601 5.46 -20.99 0.67
C GLY A 601 6.28 -21.76 1.70
N ASP A 602 5.81 -21.84 2.95
CA ASP A 602 6.39 -22.76 3.94
C ASP A 602 6.43 -24.16 3.31
N SER A 603 7.62 -24.59 2.92
CA SER A 603 7.90 -25.93 2.48
C SER A 603 8.27 -26.73 3.71
N SER A 604 7.32 -27.48 4.27
CA SER A 604 7.67 -28.44 5.31
C SER A 604 8.17 -29.71 4.63
N ILE A 605 9.39 -30.12 4.98
CA ILE A 605 9.93 -31.42 4.60
C ILE A 605 9.67 -32.34 5.79
N VAL A 606 8.68 -33.22 5.66
CA VAL A 606 8.30 -34.19 6.70
C VAL A 606 8.66 -35.59 6.22
N ASP A 607 9.14 -36.46 7.10
CA ASP A 607 9.30 -37.88 6.77
C ASP A 607 7.96 -38.48 6.35
N ASN A 608 7.96 -39.27 5.29
CA ASN A 608 6.75 -40.00 4.90
C ASN A 608 6.45 -41.01 6.02
N PRO A 609 5.27 -40.92 6.67
CA PRO A 609 4.94 -41.80 7.80
C PRO A 609 4.91 -43.28 7.39
N ASP A 610 4.71 -43.58 6.11
CA ASP A 610 4.65 -44.94 5.58
C ASP A 610 6.01 -45.45 5.04
N ASP A 611 6.96 -44.55 4.78
CA ASP A 611 8.29 -44.88 4.27
C ASP A 611 9.35 -43.89 4.79
N PRO A 612 10.11 -44.23 5.84
CA PRO A 612 11.12 -43.35 6.42
C PRO A 612 12.32 -43.08 5.49
N SER A 613 12.41 -43.74 4.33
CA SER A 613 13.38 -43.40 3.28
C SER A 613 12.88 -42.32 2.31
N MET A 614 11.59 -41.96 2.36
CA MET A 614 10.99 -40.89 1.57
C MET A 614 10.71 -39.65 2.41
N LYS A 615 10.96 -38.47 1.82
CA LYS A 615 10.58 -37.17 2.39
C LYS A 615 9.36 -36.64 1.63
N ILE A 616 8.29 -36.31 2.35
CA ILE A 616 7.14 -35.57 1.84
C ILE A 616 7.46 -34.07 1.96
N ILE A 617 7.60 -33.42 0.80
CA ILE A 617 7.70 -31.96 0.75
C ILE A 617 6.28 -31.41 0.61
N THR A 618 5.76 -30.82 1.68
CA THR A 618 4.46 -30.16 1.66
C THR A 618 4.70 -28.67 1.49
N THR A 619 4.52 -28.17 0.27
CA THR A 619 4.50 -26.73 0.01
C THR A 619 3.10 -26.20 0.27
N LEU A 620 2.95 -25.34 1.29
CA LEU A 620 1.72 -24.58 1.45
C LEU A 620 1.72 -23.45 0.42
N GLN A 621 1.26 -23.77 -0.79
CA GLN A 621 1.14 -22.79 -1.86
C GLN A 621 -0.03 -21.85 -1.53
N ARG A 622 0.28 -20.66 -1.02
CA ARG A 622 -0.70 -19.56 -1.08
C ARG A 622 -1.04 -19.35 -2.55
N ARG A 623 -2.33 -19.16 -2.85
CA ARG A 623 -2.74 -18.76 -4.21
C ARG A 623 -1.90 -17.55 -4.60
N THR A 624 -1.12 -17.66 -5.67
CA THR A 624 -0.33 -16.53 -6.16
C THR A 624 -1.27 -15.37 -6.51
N ALA A 625 -0.76 -14.14 -6.58
CA ALA A 625 -1.56 -13.04 -7.11
C ALA A 625 -2.13 -13.37 -8.51
N LEU A 626 -1.42 -14.19 -9.28
CA LEU A 626 -1.80 -14.63 -10.63
C LEU A 626 -2.86 -15.75 -10.62
N GLU A 627 -2.78 -16.71 -9.70
CA GLU A 627 -3.81 -17.75 -9.49
C GLU A 627 -5.08 -17.18 -8.85
N SER A 628 -4.94 -16.14 -8.01
CA SER A 628 -6.06 -15.36 -7.48
C SER A 628 -6.77 -14.55 -8.58
N LEU A 629 -6.11 -14.37 -9.72
CA LEU A 629 -6.60 -13.73 -10.92
C LEU A 629 -6.98 -14.73 -12.04
N ASP A 630 -6.98 -16.05 -11.77
CA ASP A 630 -7.32 -17.11 -12.73
C ASP A 630 -6.44 -17.13 -14.00
N TRP A 631 -5.15 -16.80 -13.86
CA TRP A 631 -4.20 -16.80 -14.98
C TRP A 631 -3.68 -18.21 -15.30
N HIS A 632 -3.88 -18.67 -16.55
CA HIS A 632 -3.50 -20.02 -17.01
C HIS A 632 -2.20 -20.10 -17.81
N GLY A 633 -1.31 -19.10 -17.67
CA GLY A 633 -0.04 -19.03 -18.39
C GLY A 633 -0.17 -18.48 -19.81
N PHE A 634 0.97 -18.39 -20.52
CA PHE A 634 1.00 -18.01 -21.93
C PHE A 634 0.67 -19.22 -22.81
N HIS A 635 -0.25 -19.04 -23.76
CA HIS A 635 -0.47 -20.03 -24.79
C HIS A 635 0.79 -20.14 -25.65
N SER A 636 1.12 -21.34 -26.13
CA SER A 636 2.28 -21.57 -27.01
C SER A 636 2.26 -20.74 -28.30
N SER A 637 1.11 -20.17 -28.66
CA SER A 637 0.98 -19.20 -29.76
C SER A 637 1.34 -17.76 -29.37
N GLN A 638 1.76 -17.53 -28.12
CA GLN A 638 2.19 -16.24 -27.54
C GLN A 638 3.70 -16.22 -27.21
N LEU A 639 4.40 -17.31 -27.53
CA LEU A 639 5.86 -17.43 -27.63
C LEU A 639 6.23 -17.47 -29.12
#